data_AF-A0A925N2T1-F1
#
_entry.id   AF-A0A925N2T1-F1
#
_cell.length_a   1.000
_cell.length_b   1.000
_cell.length_c   1.000
_cell.angle_alpha   90.00
_cell.angle_beta   90.00
_cell.angle_gamma   90.00
#
_symmetry.space_group_name_H-M   'P 1'
#
loop_
_entity.id
_entity.type
_entity.pdbx_description
1 polymer ?
#
loop_
_entity_poly.entity_id
_entity_poly.type
_entity_poly.pdbx_seq_one_letter_code
_entity_poly.pdbx_strand_id
1 'polypeptide(L)'
;MAIARNTLRSSRSGQAITARLLDARPDTADFRDRMFTPTLIDVPTSWPLSHHTRLAVPILDQGDEGACTAFGLATVAHTLLRTRISGANRTRVSTRMFYDMARRYDEWRGESYSGSSCRGAMKGWHHHGVCSEETWPYTPGREGALEPYTEARARDATRRPLGAYFRVNHKDLVAMHAAFAEVRVLYASCGVHEGWIEPPAHGRIAWRQQEELGYHAFAIVAYDDRGFWIQNSWGRSWGHKGYGYISYDEWLERGTDVWVARLAVPVRLQGAQATAVSHSALARQATGYSQADLRPHIVSLGNNGLLRDEGRFGTTREDVRNLLRKDLRATTRGWKKKRVLLFAHGGLVPEQTAIQRVADLREALLPQEIYPLCFIWKSDFWTTLGNLLRDATLRRSEGLLDRAKELLLDRLDDTLEPLARVMGGKAVWDEMKENALLATTAVERGLDGGLQEAGGAAQVARLLGEWMSEDPSVELHLVGHSAGSILLAPMLQLLTTRGQVAMGPARGMQGIGVDVASVNLWAPAITVDLFLQAYAPAIEARSVDRACLFTLSDKAENDDHCAGVYHKSLLYLIAHAFEAQARSWIDRRLRQGTPIVGMARFVEAKEVEDQALGYETLRKLVRDGRLGHVQSPTAGKPEGAADAANATSHGGFDDDRATIKATIARILGTRSAPVQFEIRRSEAGLEDRRRMLQRALFTEPLSRE
;
A
#
# COMPACT_ATOMS: atom_id res chain seq x y z
N MET A 1 1.42 27.82 17.95
CA MET A 1 2.40 28.92 17.78
C MET A 1 2.82 28.88 16.31
N ALA A 2 2.31 29.80 15.49
CA ALA A 2 2.47 29.76 14.03
C ALA A 2 3.88 30.20 13.64
N ILE A 3 4.68 29.31 13.05
CA ILE A 3 5.95 29.67 12.41
C ILE A 3 5.60 30.39 11.10
N ALA A 4 6.18 31.58 10.89
CA ALA A 4 5.88 32.44 9.76
C ALA A 4 6.25 31.78 8.42
N ARG A 5 5.38 31.89 7.41
CA ARG A 5 5.64 31.47 6.03
C ARG A 5 6.65 32.45 5.41
N ASN A 6 7.89 32.02 5.18
CA ASN A 6 8.90 32.85 4.50
C ASN A 6 8.53 33.00 3.01
N THR A 7 7.96 34.15 2.65
CA THR A 7 7.68 34.56 1.26
C THR A 7 8.50 35.80 0.95
N LEU A 8 9.32 35.76 -0.10
CA LEU A 8 10.20 36.88 -0.48
C LEU A 8 9.64 37.65 -1.67
N ARG A 9 9.67 38.99 -1.60
CA ARG A 9 9.13 39.90 -2.63
C ARG A 9 10.27 40.75 -3.22
N SER A 10 10.37 40.83 -4.55
CA SER A 10 11.22 41.82 -5.25
C SER A 10 10.53 43.19 -5.26
N SER A 11 11.30 44.28 -5.10
CA SER A 11 10.81 45.66 -5.20
C SER A 11 11.70 46.53 -6.07
N ARG A 12 11.39 46.65 -7.37
CA ARG A 12 11.58 47.89 -8.14
C ARG A 12 10.70 47.93 -9.40
N SER A 13 10.12 49.12 -9.59
CA SER A 13 9.24 49.65 -10.64
C SER A 13 8.99 48.80 -11.90
N GLY A 14 7.73 48.35 -12.05
CA GLY A 14 7.11 48.08 -13.35
C GLY A 14 6.84 46.61 -13.72
N GLN A 15 7.37 45.64 -12.98
CA GLN A 15 7.06 44.22 -13.17
C GLN A 15 6.38 43.63 -11.92
N ALA A 16 5.43 42.72 -12.15
CA ALA A 16 4.64 42.10 -11.10
C ALA A 16 5.53 41.43 -10.04
N ILE A 17 5.24 41.70 -8.76
CA ILE A 17 5.92 41.13 -7.59
C ILE A 17 5.66 39.62 -7.59
N THR A 18 6.68 38.81 -7.88
CA THR A 18 6.60 37.33 -7.74
C THR A 18 7.12 36.94 -6.37
N ALA A 19 6.28 36.26 -5.57
CA ALA A 19 6.60 35.86 -4.21
C ALA A 19 7.18 34.44 -4.21
N ARG A 20 8.50 34.28 -4.06
CA ARG A 20 9.13 32.95 -4.10
C ARG A 20 8.99 32.23 -2.76
N LEU A 21 8.66 30.94 -2.80
CA LEU A 21 8.60 30.05 -1.65
C LEU A 21 9.87 29.18 -1.57
N LEU A 22 10.50 29.13 -0.39
CA LEU A 22 11.81 28.50 -0.13
C LEU A 22 11.67 27.41 0.94
N ASP A 23 10.97 26.34 0.61
CA ASP A 23 10.48 25.33 1.56
C ASP A 23 10.92 23.90 1.24
N ALA A 24 12.04 23.74 0.53
CA ALA A 24 12.72 22.43 0.52
C ALA A 24 13.09 22.04 1.96
N ARG A 25 12.91 20.78 2.33
CA ARG A 25 13.31 20.30 3.65
C ARG A 25 14.54 19.41 3.53
N PRO A 26 15.60 19.64 4.35
CA PRO A 26 16.73 18.73 4.42
C PRO A 26 16.28 17.30 4.76
N ASP A 27 16.82 16.30 4.07
CA ASP A 27 16.49 14.91 4.35
C ASP A 27 17.08 14.51 5.72
N THR A 28 16.25 14.03 6.64
CA THR A 28 16.73 13.44 7.92
C THR A 28 17.61 12.23 7.66
N ALA A 29 18.57 11.95 8.54
CA ALA A 29 19.41 10.75 8.39
C ALA A 29 18.55 9.48 8.36
N ASP A 30 18.65 8.69 7.28
CA ASP A 30 18.01 7.38 7.15
C ASP A 30 19.09 6.36 6.79
N PHE A 31 19.28 5.36 7.66
CA PHE A 31 20.29 4.30 7.49
C PHE A 31 20.02 3.40 6.28
N ARG A 32 18.85 3.51 5.64
CA ARG A 32 18.48 2.78 4.42
C ARG A 32 18.91 3.50 3.15
N ASP A 33 19.32 4.76 3.24
CA ASP A 33 19.88 5.48 2.09
C ASP A 33 21.15 4.75 1.62
N ARG A 34 21.15 4.32 0.36
CA ARG A 34 22.35 3.73 -0.24
C ARG A 34 23.30 4.85 -0.63
N MET A 35 24.45 4.89 0.02
CA MET A 35 25.50 5.85 -0.33
C MET A 35 26.14 5.49 -1.67
N PHE A 36 26.38 6.50 -2.49
CA PHE A 36 27.15 6.38 -3.72
C PHE A 36 28.58 5.96 -3.38
N THR A 37 29.09 4.98 -4.12
CA THR A 37 30.49 4.53 -4.04
C THR A 37 31.13 4.76 -5.42
N PRO A 38 32.20 5.56 -5.52
CA PRO A 38 32.86 5.85 -6.79
C PRO A 38 33.36 4.59 -7.52
N THR A 39 33.22 4.57 -8.85
CA THR A 39 33.66 3.44 -9.70
C THR A 39 35.10 3.54 -10.23
N LEU A 40 35.88 4.50 -9.72
CA LEU A 40 37.26 4.79 -10.14
C LEU A 40 37.42 5.20 -11.61
N ILE A 41 36.35 5.69 -12.25
CA ILE A 41 36.48 6.35 -13.56
C ILE A 41 37.27 7.65 -13.44
N ASP A 42 37.93 8.05 -14.53
CA ASP A 42 38.63 9.33 -14.59
C ASP A 42 37.67 10.50 -14.33
N VAL A 43 38.10 11.43 -13.46
CA VAL A 43 37.33 12.61 -13.07
C VAL A 43 37.97 13.82 -13.73
N PRO A 44 37.32 14.45 -14.73
CA PRO A 44 37.86 15.63 -15.38
C PRO A 44 38.15 16.75 -14.38
N THR A 45 39.23 17.51 -14.59
CA THR A 45 39.56 18.67 -13.74
C THR A 45 38.54 19.80 -13.84
N SER A 46 37.76 19.83 -14.92
CA SER A 46 36.62 20.73 -15.07
C SER A 46 35.59 20.13 -16.04
N TRP A 47 34.34 20.54 -15.88
CA TRP A 47 33.25 20.27 -16.81
C TRP A 47 32.56 21.58 -17.17
N PRO A 48 32.92 22.22 -18.30
CA PRO A 48 32.39 23.54 -18.65
C PRO A 48 30.87 23.54 -18.85
N LEU A 49 30.20 24.62 -18.41
CA LEU A 49 28.75 24.81 -18.58
C LEU A 49 28.28 24.62 -20.04
N SER A 50 29.15 24.91 -21.02
CA SER A 50 28.86 24.71 -22.44
C SER A 50 28.49 23.26 -22.80
N HIS A 51 29.00 22.26 -22.06
CA HIS A 51 28.65 20.86 -22.26
C HIS A 51 27.18 20.60 -21.99
N HIS A 52 26.65 21.20 -20.91
CA HIS A 52 25.25 21.07 -20.55
C HIS A 52 24.34 21.91 -21.44
N THR A 53 24.71 23.16 -21.75
CA THR A 53 23.85 24.03 -22.58
C THR A 53 23.65 23.49 -24.00
N ARG A 54 24.63 22.75 -24.56
CA ARG A 54 24.49 22.02 -25.84
C ARG A 54 23.41 20.93 -25.81
N LEU A 55 23.11 20.36 -24.64
CA LEU A 55 22.00 19.41 -24.49
C LEU A 55 20.64 20.10 -24.68
N ALA A 56 20.59 21.43 -24.54
CA ALA A 56 19.40 22.27 -24.64
C ALA A 56 18.29 21.90 -23.64
N VAL A 57 18.68 21.39 -22.45
CA VAL A 57 17.78 21.10 -21.33
C VAL A 57 16.93 22.35 -21.04
N PRO A 58 15.60 22.21 -20.85
CA PRO A 58 14.74 23.37 -20.67
C PRO A 58 15.03 24.05 -19.33
N ILE A 59 15.09 25.38 -19.34
CA ILE A 59 15.00 26.19 -18.12
C ILE A 59 13.52 26.25 -17.74
N LEU A 60 13.22 25.86 -16.52
CA LEU A 60 11.86 25.79 -15.99
C LEU A 60 11.58 26.99 -15.07
N ASP A 61 10.30 27.25 -14.79
CA ASP A 61 9.88 28.27 -13.83
C ASP A 61 8.78 27.70 -12.92
N GLN A 62 9.08 27.58 -11.63
CA GLN A 62 8.13 27.06 -10.63
C GLN A 62 7.08 28.09 -10.20
N GLY A 63 7.30 29.37 -10.51
CA GLY A 63 6.49 30.47 -9.99
C GLY A 63 6.62 30.60 -8.47
N ASP A 64 5.48 30.70 -7.81
CA ASP A 64 5.34 30.97 -6.37
C ASP A 64 5.00 29.71 -5.55
N GLU A 65 4.98 28.53 -6.18
CA GLU A 65 4.69 27.24 -5.52
C GLU A 65 5.97 26.59 -4.96
N GLY A 66 5.85 25.91 -3.82
CA GLY A 66 6.93 25.16 -3.13
C GLY A 66 7.41 23.91 -3.87
N ALA A 67 7.47 23.94 -5.19
CA ALA A 67 7.72 22.78 -6.04
C ALA A 67 9.20 22.61 -6.44
N CYS A 68 10.14 23.31 -5.78
CA CYS A 68 11.55 23.36 -6.19
C CYS A 68 12.19 21.96 -6.35
N THR A 69 11.89 21.03 -5.44
CA THR A 69 12.36 19.63 -5.52
C THR A 69 11.92 18.94 -6.82
N ALA A 70 10.67 19.10 -7.21
CA ALA A 70 10.13 18.55 -8.44
C ALA A 70 10.79 19.15 -9.69
N PHE A 71 11.09 20.44 -9.66
CA PHE A 71 11.71 21.16 -10.78
C PHE A 71 13.21 20.86 -10.92
N GLY A 72 13.94 20.78 -9.80
CA GLY A 72 15.33 20.31 -9.77
C GLY A 72 15.43 18.89 -10.30
N LEU A 73 14.55 17.99 -9.86
CA LEU A 73 14.52 16.61 -10.33
C LEU A 73 14.10 16.49 -11.81
N ALA A 74 13.18 17.33 -12.28
CA ALA A 74 12.83 17.40 -13.71
C ALA A 74 14.03 17.74 -14.59
N THR A 75 14.87 18.68 -14.14
CA THR A 75 16.12 19.04 -14.82
C THR A 75 17.07 17.85 -14.89
N VAL A 76 17.25 17.12 -13.78
CA VAL A 76 18.04 15.88 -13.75
C VAL A 76 17.50 14.85 -14.74
N ALA A 77 16.19 14.61 -14.73
CA ALA A 77 15.53 13.68 -15.65
C ALA A 77 15.71 14.07 -17.12
N HIS A 78 15.51 15.33 -17.49
CA HIS A 78 15.74 15.82 -18.85
C HIS A 78 17.20 15.63 -19.28
N THR A 79 18.15 15.87 -18.37
CA THR A 79 19.59 15.73 -18.64
C THR A 79 19.95 14.26 -18.92
N LEU A 80 19.49 13.35 -18.05
CA LEU A 80 19.71 11.92 -18.23
C LEU A 80 19.03 11.36 -19.49
N LEU A 81 17.83 11.85 -19.82
CA LEU A 81 17.11 11.44 -21.03
C LEU A 81 17.84 11.89 -22.30
N ARG A 82 18.45 13.08 -22.30
CA ARG A 82 19.18 13.64 -23.45
C ARG A 82 20.60 13.10 -23.61
N THR A 83 21.19 12.62 -22.53
CA THR A 83 22.54 12.02 -22.52
C THR A 83 22.52 10.49 -22.68
N ARG A 84 21.34 9.89 -22.84
CA ARG A 84 21.18 8.45 -23.01
C ARG A 84 21.91 7.95 -24.26
N ILE A 85 22.81 6.99 -24.08
CA ILE A 85 23.66 6.43 -25.15
C ILE A 85 22.82 5.81 -26.28
N SER A 86 21.69 5.19 -25.94
CA SER A 86 20.77 4.59 -26.92
C SER A 86 19.99 5.60 -27.77
N GLY A 87 20.22 6.91 -27.58
CA GLY A 87 19.54 7.99 -28.30
C GLY A 87 18.93 9.01 -27.34
N ALA A 88 19.14 10.29 -27.66
CA ALA A 88 18.62 11.40 -26.89
C ALA A 88 17.09 11.45 -26.95
N ASN A 89 16.44 11.46 -25.78
CA ASN A 89 15.01 11.68 -25.65
C ASN A 89 14.75 13.12 -25.19
N ARG A 90 14.05 13.90 -26.02
CA ARG A 90 13.73 15.32 -25.76
C ARG A 90 12.33 15.53 -25.19
N THR A 91 11.57 14.48 -24.90
CA THR A 91 10.25 14.63 -24.26
C THR A 91 10.42 15.35 -22.93
N ARG A 92 9.65 16.42 -22.73
CA ARG A 92 9.53 17.06 -21.42
C ARG A 92 8.80 16.14 -20.46
N VAL A 93 9.43 15.82 -19.34
CA VAL A 93 8.78 15.18 -18.18
C VAL A 93 7.89 16.17 -17.43
N SER A 94 6.83 15.64 -16.81
CA SER A 94 5.86 16.39 -16.00
C SER A 94 6.47 16.80 -14.65
N THR A 95 6.62 18.10 -14.43
CA THR A 95 6.96 18.63 -13.10
C THR A 95 5.81 18.44 -12.11
N ARG A 96 4.55 18.49 -12.59
CA ARG A 96 3.39 18.26 -11.73
C ARG A 96 3.37 16.85 -11.14
N MET A 97 3.66 15.83 -11.94
CA MET A 97 3.77 14.46 -11.44
C MET A 97 4.90 14.34 -10.42
N PHE A 98 6.07 14.95 -10.66
CA PHE A 98 7.13 14.92 -9.66
C PHE A 98 6.75 15.59 -8.36
N TYR A 99 6.02 16.71 -8.40
CA TYR A 99 5.57 17.40 -7.20
C TYR A 99 4.55 16.58 -6.41
N ASP A 100 3.52 16.05 -7.08
CA ASP A 100 2.48 15.24 -6.43
C ASP A 100 3.07 13.91 -5.88
N MET A 101 4.02 13.29 -6.59
CA MET A 101 4.72 12.11 -6.09
C MET A 101 5.70 12.44 -4.96
N ALA A 102 6.42 13.56 -5.01
CA ALA A 102 7.30 13.96 -3.91
C ALA A 102 6.53 14.10 -2.59
N ARG A 103 5.36 14.76 -2.63
CA ARG A 103 4.45 14.90 -1.48
C ARG A 103 3.88 13.58 -0.98
N ARG A 104 3.61 12.64 -1.89
CA ARG A 104 3.10 11.29 -1.57
C ARG A 104 4.08 10.43 -0.76
N TYR A 105 5.39 10.70 -0.91
CA TYR A 105 6.46 9.99 -0.20
C TYR A 105 7.18 10.87 0.81
N ASP A 106 6.63 12.05 1.09
CA ASP A 106 7.27 12.97 2.00
C ASP A 106 7.04 12.56 3.45
N GLU A 107 8.13 12.49 4.22
CA GLU A 107 8.12 11.96 5.59
C GLU A 107 7.53 12.94 6.61
N TRP A 108 7.25 14.18 6.19
CA TRP A 108 6.85 15.28 7.07
C TRP A 108 5.55 15.97 6.66
N ARG A 109 4.73 15.29 5.85
CA ARG A 109 3.49 15.84 5.31
C ARG A 109 2.57 16.35 6.43
N GLY A 110 2.07 17.58 6.29
CA GLY A 110 1.12 18.18 7.24
C GLY A 110 1.75 18.99 8.37
N GLU A 111 3.08 19.03 8.48
CA GLU A 111 3.76 20.12 9.17
C GLU A 111 3.62 21.42 8.34
N SER A 112 3.75 22.59 8.95
CA SER A 112 3.39 23.92 8.40
C SER A 112 4.18 24.40 7.16
N TYR A 113 4.45 23.55 6.17
CA TYR A 113 5.13 23.85 4.89
C TYR A 113 4.36 23.22 3.71
N SER A 114 4.49 23.78 2.50
CA SER A 114 3.82 23.25 1.29
C SER A 114 4.76 22.58 0.28
N GLY A 115 6.03 22.45 0.64
CA GLY A 115 7.09 21.87 -0.17
C GLY A 115 7.16 20.35 -0.12
N SER A 116 8.34 19.81 -0.46
CA SER A 116 8.65 18.38 -0.29
C SER A 116 10.15 18.14 -0.09
N SER A 117 10.52 16.92 0.32
CA SER A 117 11.92 16.50 0.48
C SER A 117 12.56 15.99 -0.83
N CYS A 118 13.89 16.06 -0.92
CA CYS A 118 14.63 15.50 -2.07
C CYS A 118 14.49 13.98 -2.12
N ARG A 119 14.57 13.30 -0.98
CA ARG A 119 14.31 11.86 -0.87
C ARG A 119 12.91 11.49 -1.34
N GLY A 120 11.88 12.24 -0.92
CA GLY A 120 10.50 12.02 -1.36
C GLY A 120 10.36 12.05 -2.88
N ALA A 121 10.97 13.04 -3.54
CA ALA A 121 10.98 13.14 -5.00
C ALA A 121 11.70 11.94 -5.67
N MET A 122 12.85 11.51 -5.13
CA MET A 122 13.59 10.34 -5.62
C MET A 122 12.80 9.04 -5.46
N LYS A 123 12.18 8.80 -4.29
CA LYS A 123 11.28 7.66 -4.03
C LYS A 123 10.11 7.67 -5.00
N GLY A 124 9.50 8.83 -5.22
CA GLY A 124 8.43 9.03 -6.19
C GLY A 124 8.84 8.58 -7.60
N TRP A 125 9.99 9.06 -8.09
CA TRP A 125 10.48 8.67 -9.42
C TRP A 125 10.82 7.18 -9.50
N HIS A 126 11.42 6.62 -8.45
CA HIS A 126 11.80 5.20 -8.40
C HIS A 126 10.59 4.27 -8.49
N HIS A 127 9.54 4.56 -7.74
CA HIS A 127 8.35 3.71 -7.74
C HIS A 127 7.49 3.91 -8.99
N HIS A 128 7.32 5.16 -9.45
CA HIS A 128 6.28 5.49 -10.43
C HIS A 128 6.80 5.75 -11.86
N GLY A 129 8.11 6.02 -12.03
CA GLY A 129 8.59 6.70 -13.23
C GLY A 129 8.10 8.16 -13.29
N VAL A 130 8.14 8.76 -14.47
CA VAL A 130 7.58 10.11 -14.69
C VAL A 130 6.91 10.23 -16.06
N CYS A 131 5.66 10.68 -16.08
CA CYS A 131 4.95 10.90 -17.34
C CYS A 131 5.45 12.18 -18.04
N SER A 132 5.06 12.35 -19.29
CA SER A 132 5.32 13.56 -20.06
C SER A 132 4.51 14.74 -19.54
N GLU A 133 5.04 15.94 -19.73
CA GLU A 133 4.35 17.19 -19.44
C GLU A 133 3.00 17.27 -20.18
N GLU A 134 2.92 16.76 -21.39
CA GLU A 134 1.68 16.72 -22.17
C GLU A 134 0.59 15.87 -21.50
N THR A 135 0.98 14.77 -20.85
CA THR A 135 0.05 13.86 -20.16
C THR A 135 -0.40 14.42 -18.80
N TRP A 136 0.46 15.22 -18.15
CA TRP A 136 0.13 15.88 -16.89
C TRP A 136 0.83 17.25 -16.79
N PRO A 137 0.20 18.31 -17.31
CA PRO A 137 0.83 19.62 -17.38
C PRO A 137 0.91 20.30 -16.02
N TYR A 138 1.97 21.08 -15.82
CA TYR A 138 2.07 21.97 -14.66
C TYR A 138 1.18 23.19 -14.84
N THR A 139 0.25 23.38 -13.91
CA THR A 139 -0.63 24.54 -13.85
C THR A 139 -0.40 25.24 -12.51
N PRO A 140 0.28 26.41 -12.49
CA PRO A 140 0.51 27.16 -11.26
C PRO A 140 -0.80 27.50 -10.54
N GLY A 141 -0.77 27.57 -9.20
CA GLY A 141 -1.90 28.03 -8.39
C GLY A 141 -3.03 27.00 -8.20
N ARG A 142 -2.83 25.74 -8.60
CA ARG A 142 -3.72 24.60 -8.26
C ARG A 142 -3.23 23.82 -7.04
N GLU A 143 -2.72 24.53 -6.04
CA GLU A 143 -2.28 23.95 -4.77
C GLU A 143 -3.49 23.31 -4.07
N GLY A 144 -3.42 22.00 -3.78
CA GLY A 144 -4.50 21.26 -3.09
C GLY A 144 -5.56 20.60 -3.99
N ALA A 145 -5.64 20.94 -5.28
CA ALA A 145 -6.43 20.17 -6.25
C ALA A 145 -5.60 18.97 -6.73
N LEU A 146 -5.65 17.85 -5.99
CA LEU A 146 -5.02 16.61 -6.42
C LEU A 146 -5.74 16.09 -7.67
N GLU A 147 -5.16 16.33 -8.85
CA GLU A 147 -5.64 15.70 -10.07
C GLU A 147 -5.39 14.18 -10.00
N PRO A 148 -6.29 13.35 -10.54
CA PRO A 148 -6.20 11.91 -10.36
C PRO A 148 -4.95 11.34 -11.02
N TYR A 149 -4.28 10.43 -10.33
CA TYR A 149 -3.17 9.68 -10.93
C TYR A 149 -3.76 8.55 -11.79
N THR A 150 -4.19 8.89 -13.00
CA THR A 150 -4.91 8.00 -13.92
C THR A 150 -4.03 6.86 -14.46
N GLU A 151 -4.66 5.81 -14.99
CA GLU A 151 -3.95 4.73 -15.67
C GLU A 151 -3.09 5.25 -16.84
N ALA A 152 -3.60 6.19 -17.64
CA ALA A 152 -2.84 6.78 -18.74
C ALA A 152 -1.55 7.48 -18.26
N ARG A 153 -1.63 8.23 -17.16
CA ARG A 153 -0.49 8.88 -16.50
C ARG A 153 0.51 7.84 -16.00
N ALA A 154 0.02 6.80 -15.32
CA ALA A 154 0.86 5.71 -14.82
C ALA A 154 1.57 4.95 -15.96
N ARG A 155 0.86 4.63 -17.04
CA ARG A 155 1.43 3.92 -18.20
C ARG A 155 2.45 4.75 -18.96
N ASP A 156 2.23 6.05 -19.19
CA ASP A 156 3.25 6.90 -19.82
C ASP A 156 4.49 7.06 -18.93
N ALA A 157 4.31 7.07 -17.60
CA ALA A 157 5.42 7.18 -16.66
C ALA A 157 6.40 6.00 -16.72
N THR A 158 5.91 4.78 -17.01
CA THR A 158 6.76 3.59 -17.21
C THR A 158 7.77 3.72 -18.36
N ARG A 159 7.57 4.67 -19.28
CA ARG A 159 8.49 4.94 -20.39
C ARG A 159 9.75 5.69 -19.96
N ARG A 160 9.76 6.28 -18.76
CA ARG A 160 10.86 7.09 -18.22
C ARG A 160 11.18 6.68 -16.77
N PRO A 161 11.53 5.41 -16.54
CA PRO A 161 11.75 4.87 -15.19
C PRO A 161 13.11 5.29 -14.63
N LEU A 162 13.17 5.43 -13.30
CA LEU A 162 14.42 5.50 -12.55
C LEU A 162 14.88 4.09 -12.18
N GLY A 163 16.11 3.73 -12.56
CA GLY A 163 16.67 2.41 -12.32
C GLY A 163 17.36 2.33 -10.97
N ALA A 164 18.37 3.17 -10.76
CA ALA A 164 19.11 3.25 -9.51
C ALA A 164 19.25 4.70 -9.08
N TYR A 165 19.29 4.91 -7.76
CA TYR A 165 19.63 6.18 -7.17
C TYR A 165 20.40 5.97 -5.87
N PHE A 166 21.28 6.93 -5.57
CA PHE A 166 22.17 6.88 -4.43
C PHE A 166 22.32 8.27 -3.82
N ARG A 167 22.43 8.33 -2.50
CA ARG A 167 22.78 9.56 -1.80
C ARG A 167 24.28 9.77 -1.94
N VAL A 168 24.70 10.99 -2.24
CA VAL A 168 26.11 11.39 -2.20
C VAL A 168 26.32 12.19 -0.93
N ASN A 169 27.44 11.98 -0.24
CA ASN A 169 27.78 12.81 0.90
C ASN A 169 28.01 14.25 0.41
N HIS A 170 27.11 15.17 0.79
CA HIS A 170 27.12 16.54 0.33
C HIS A 170 28.34 17.34 0.83
N LYS A 171 29.05 16.87 1.87
CA LYS A 171 30.31 17.47 2.36
C LYS A 171 31.56 16.86 1.71
N ASP A 172 31.41 15.82 0.90
CA ASP A 172 32.52 15.16 0.21
C ASP A 172 32.56 15.61 -1.25
N LEU A 173 33.31 16.69 -1.52
CA LEU A 173 33.46 17.22 -2.88
C LEU A 173 34.07 16.18 -3.84
N VAL A 174 34.96 15.31 -3.35
CA VAL A 174 35.57 14.25 -4.18
C VAL A 174 34.50 13.25 -4.62
N ALA A 175 33.67 12.79 -3.70
CA ALA A 175 32.55 11.92 -4.04
C ALA A 175 31.55 12.61 -4.99
N MET A 176 31.27 13.90 -4.80
CA MET A 176 30.41 14.66 -5.70
C MET A 176 30.97 14.78 -7.12
N HIS A 177 32.27 15.06 -7.28
CA HIS A 177 32.91 15.11 -8.60
C HIS A 177 32.94 13.74 -9.27
N ALA A 178 33.23 12.68 -8.51
CA ALA A 178 33.17 11.31 -9.03
C ALA A 178 31.75 10.94 -9.49
N ALA A 179 30.74 11.25 -8.67
CA ALA A 179 29.35 11.02 -9.02
C ALA A 179 28.94 11.82 -10.26
N PHE A 180 29.37 13.09 -10.34
CA PHE A 180 29.12 13.92 -11.52
C PHE A 180 29.79 13.33 -12.77
N ALA A 181 31.03 12.85 -12.69
CA ALA A 181 31.73 12.25 -13.83
C ALA A 181 30.95 11.03 -14.39
N GLU A 182 30.30 10.24 -13.52
CA GLU A 182 29.54 9.06 -13.92
C GLU A 182 28.18 9.36 -14.57
N VAL A 183 27.45 10.35 -14.04
CA VAL A 183 26.05 10.63 -14.45
C VAL A 183 25.82 11.97 -15.14
N ARG A 184 26.80 12.88 -15.10
CA ARG A 184 26.82 14.22 -15.72
C ARG A 184 25.82 15.24 -15.18
N VAL A 185 25.17 14.93 -14.05
CA VAL A 185 24.25 15.81 -13.34
C VAL A 185 24.04 15.30 -11.91
N LEU A 186 23.94 16.21 -10.94
CA LEU A 186 23.55 15.87 -9.56
C LEU A 186 22.24 16.56 -9.22
N TYR A 187 21.35 15.88 -8.51
CA TYR A 187 20.17 16.49 -7.91
C TYR A 187 20.55 16.97 -6.49
N ALA A 188 20.30 18.24 -6.18
CA ALA A 188 20.87 18.87 -5.01
C ALA A 188 19.91 19.84 -4.31
N SER A 189 20.11 20.07 -3.02
CA SER A 189 19.50 21.17 -2.26
C SER A 189 20.55 21.92 -1.44
N CYS A 190 20.30 23.21 -1.19
CA CYS A 190 21.10 24.02 -0.27
C CYS A 190 20.28 25.13 0.39
N GLY A 191 20.80 25.65 1.50
CA GLY A 191 20.33 26.91 2.08
C GLY A 191 20.60 28.07 1.13
N VAL A 192 19.59 28.90 0.86
CA VAL A 192 19.70 30.09 0.02
C VAL A 192 19.79 31.36 0.86
N HIS A 193 20.40 32.39 0.28
CA HIS A 193 20.63 33.68 0.92
C HIS A 193 20.28 34.84 -0.03
N GLU A 194 20.41 36.08 0.41
CA GLU A 194 19.97 37.27 -0.34
C GLU A 194 20.58 37.38 -1.75
N GLY A 195 21.87 37.07 -1.89
CA GLY A 195 22.56 37.02 -3.20
C GLY A 195 21.97 36.07 -4.25
N TRP A 196 21.09 35.15 -3.87
CA TRP A 196 20.36 34.28 -4.80
C TRP A 196 19.15 34.97 -5.44
N ILE A 197 18.59 36.03 -4.85
CA ILE A 197 17.32 36.60 -5.29
C ILE A 197 17.48 37.31 -6.65
N GLU A 198 18.50 38.16 -6.76
CA GLU A 198 18.83 38.88 -8.00
C GLU A 198 20.33 38.76 -8.31
N PRO A 199 20.81 37.57 -8.71
CA PRO A 199 22.21 37.37 -8.98
C PRO A 199 22.63 38.08 -10.27
N PRO A 200 23.91 38.45 -10.41
CA PRO A 200 24.41 39.12 -11.61
C PRO A 200 24.15 38.32 -12.90
N ALA A 201 24.11 38.99 -14.04
CA ALA A 201 23.87 38.36 -15.35
C ALA A 201 24.97 37.35 -15.77
N HIS A 202 26.16 37.42 -15.17
CA HIS A 202 27.21 36.41 -15.33
C HIS A 202 27.00 35.17 -14.44
N GLY A 203 25.96 35.16 -13.60
CA GLY A 203 25.49 34.03 -12.79
C GLY A 203 26.35 33.68 -11.58
N ARG A 204 27.46 34.37 -11.33
CA ARG A 204 28.31 34.07 -10.16
C ARG A 204 27.72 34.72 -8.92
N ILE A 205 27.24 33.89 -8.01
CA ILE A 205 26.65 34.30 -6.75
C ILE A 205 27.79 34.61 -5.79
N ALA A 206 27.79 35.81 -5.24
CA ALA A 206 28.85 36.23 -4.33
C ALA A 206 28.63 35.59 -2.97
N TRP A 207 29.60 34.80 -2.53
CA TRP A 207 29.56 34.15 -1.22
C TRP A 207 30.16 35.05 -0.13
N ARG A 208 29.39 35.23 0.95
CA ARG A 208 29.79 35.78 2.24
C ARG A 208 28.95 35.09 3.31
N GLN A 209 29.53 34.87 4.49
CA GLN A 209 28.77 34.32 5.61
C GLN A 209 27.62 35.27 5.97
N GLN A 210 26.39 34.77 5.88
CA GLN A 210 25.17 35.56 6.04
C GLN A 210 24.00 34.67 6.48
N GLU A 211 22.84 35.26 6.78
CA GLU A 211 21.68 34.51 7.23
C GLU A 211 21.08 33.63 6.12
N GLU A 212 20.51 32.50 6.54
CA GLU A 212 19.74 31.60 5.69
C GLU A 212 18.32 32.13 5.53
N LEU A 213 17.85 32.27 4.29
CA LEU A 213 16.48 32.69 4.01
C LEU A 213 15.49 31.50 3.93
N GLY A 214 16.02 30.33 3.58
CA GLY A 214 15.29 29.08 3.41
C GLY A 214 16.11 28.10 2.60
N TYR A 215 15.50 27.01 2.13
CA TYR A 215 16.18 26.00 1.32
C TYR A 215 15.57 25.90 -0.06
N HIS A 216 16.42 25.55 -1.03
CA HIS A 216 16.02 25.42 -2.42
C HIS A 216 16.69 24.22 -3.08
N ALA A 217 15.95 23.55 -3.98
CA ALA A 217 16.43 22.38 -4.71
C ALA A 217 16.61 22.67 -6.20
N PHE A 218 17.67 22.13 -6.79
CA PHE A 218 18.12 22.40 -8.17
C PHE A 218 18.98 21.24 -8.71
N ALA A 219 19.53 21.41 -9.92
CA ALA A 219 20.48 20.47 -10.50
C ALA A 219 21.88 21.09 -10.60
N ILE A 220 22.92 20.38 -10.15
CA ILE A 220 24.32 20.71 -10.45
C ILE A 220 24.64 20.12 -11.84
N VAL A 221 25.12 20.97 -12.75
CA VAL A 221 25.21 20.65 -14.20
C VAL A 221 26.61 20.90 -14.80
N ALA A 222 27.52 21.48 -14.03
CA ALA A 222 28.91 21.71 -14.42
C ALA A 222 29.76 22.04 -13.18
N TYR A 223 31.08 21.98 -13.30
CA TYR A 223 32.01 22.37 -12.24
C TYR A 223 33.36 22.81 -12.81
N ASP A 224 34.14 23.53 -12.01
CA ASP A 224 35.55 23.82 -12.25
C ASP A 224 36.37 23.64 -10.97
N ASP A 225 37.57 24.20 -10.89
CA ASP A 225 38.44 24.12 -9.72
C ASP A 225 37.97 24.97 -8.52
N ARG A 226 36.95 25.79 -8.69
CA ARG A 226 36.48 26.76 -7.69
C ARG A 226 35.03 26.57 -7.26
N GLY A 227 34.22 25.83 -8.01
CA GLY A 227 32.81 25.69 -7.66
C GLY A 227 31.94 24.95 -8.67
N PHE A 228 30.64 25.00 -8.40
CA PHE A 228 29.60 24.33 -9.17
C PHE A 228 28.78 25.32 -9.98
N TRP A 229 28.44 24.93 -11.21
CA TRP A 229 27.35 25.53 -11.97
C TRP A 229 26.05 24.77 -11.73
N ILE A 230 24.99 25.50 -11.44
CA ILE A 230 23.65 24.97 -11.16
C ILE A 230 22.67 25.46 -12.22
N GLN A 231 21.67 24.63 -12.53
CA GLN A 231 20.49 25.04 -13.28
C GLN A 231 19.32 25.20 -12.30
N ASN A 232 18.79 26.43 -12.21
CA ASN A 232 17.71 26.80 -11.32
C ASN A 232 16.33 26.72 -12.03
N SER A 233 15.26 26.90 -11.26
CA SER A 233 13.84 26.82 -11.65
C SER A 233 13.09 28.14 -11.48
N TRP A 234 13.78 29.27 -11.62
CA TRP A 234 13.19 30.64 -11.54
C TRP A 234 13.18 31.35 -12.90
N GLY A 235 13.08 30.58 -13.98
CA GLY A 235 12.98 31.11 -15.33
C GLY A 235 14.31 31.59 -15.93
N ARG A 236 14.24 32.04 -17.18
CA ARG A 236 15.42 32.42 -17.98
C ARG A 236 15.97 33.80 -17.63
N SER A 237 15.22 34.64 -16.93
CA SER A 237 15.68 35.97 -16.50
C SER A 237 16.61 35.90 -15.29
N TRP A 238 16.62 34.79 -14.56
CA TRP A 238 17.41 34.62 -13.36
C TRP A 238 18.89 34.31 -13.68
N GLY A 239 19.82 35.07 -13.08
CA GLY A 239 21.27 34.85 -13.19
C GLY A 239 21.78 34.79 -14.63
N HIS A 240 22.61 33.80 -14.93
CA HIS A 240 23.10 33.55 -16.29
C HIS A 240 22.09 32.74 -17.09
N LYS A 241 20.99 33.36 -17.52
CA LYS A 241 19.95 32.71 -18.36
C LYS A 241 19.29 31.47 -17.72
N GLY A 242 19.12 31.47 -16.41
CA GLY A 242 18.62 30.36 -15.59
C GLY A 242 19.72 29.53 -14.90
N TYR A 243 20.99 29.89 -15.10
CA TYR A 243 22.13 29.23 -14.46
C TYR A 243 22.78 30.12 -13.40
N GLY A 244 23.26 29.49 -12.33
CA GLY A 244 24.01 30.12 -11.26
C GLY A 244 25.33 29.41 -11.03
N TYR A 245 26.30 30.10 -10.44
CA TYR A 245 27.57 29.54 -10.03
C TYR A 245 27.77 29.81 -8.54
N ILE A 246 28.02 28.74 -7.80
CA ILE A 246 28.25 28.73 -6.35
C ILE A 246 29.66 28.23 -6.06
N SER A 247 30.32 28.87 -5.10
CA SER A 247 31.68 28.47 -4.71
C SER A 247 31.68 27.19 -3.88
N TYR A 248 32.82 26.48 -3.81
CA TYR A 248 32.94 25.33 -2.91
C TYR A 248 32.81 25.72 -1.43
N ASP A 249 33.25 26.91 -1.04
CA ASP A 249 33.09 27.40 0.33
C ASP A 249 31.62 27.58 0.70
N GLU A 250 30.83 28.20 -0.18
CA GLU A 250 29.38 28.31 -0.04
C GLU A 250 28.73 26.93 0.04
N TRP A 251 29.10 26.02 -0.87
CA TRP A 251 28.53 24.68 -0.90
C TRP A 251 28.83 23.87 0.36
N LEU A 252 30.07 23.90 0.84
CA LEU A 252 30.47 23.20 2.06
C LEU A 252 29.76 23.75 3.30
N GLU A 253 29.33 25.01 3.31
CA GLU A 253 28.51 25.55 4.40
C GLU A 253 27.02 25.22 4.21
N ARG A 254 26.46 25.46 3.01
CA ARG A 254 25.01 25.49 2.76
C ARG A 254 24.40 24.26 2.10
N GLY A 255 25.20 23.43 1.45
CA GLY A 255 24.72 22.21 0.80
C GLY A 255 24.16 21.22 1.83
N THR A 256 23.03 20.58 1.50
CA THR A 256 22.32 19.66 2.40
C THR A 256 22.09 18.28 1.81
N ASP A 257 21.47 18.19 0.63
CA ASP A 257 21.18 16.90 0.00
C ASP A 257 21.82 16.84 -1.38
N VAL A 258 22.40 15.69 -1.70
CA VAL A 258 22.89 15.36 -3.04
C VAL A 258 22.49 13.94 -3.37
N TRP A 259 21.88 13.78 -4.53
CA TRP A 259 21.43 12.50 -5.05
C TRP A 259 21.91 12.34 -6.48
N VAL A 260 22.30 11.11 -6.82
CA VAL A 260 22.53 10.69 -8.19
C VAL A 260 21.50 9.68 -8.65
N ALA A 261 21.23 9.70 -9.95
CA ALA A 261 20.18 8.93 -10.57
C ALA A 261 20.68 8.30 -11.88
N ARG A 262 20.24 7.07 -12.15
CA ARG A 262 20.45 6.39 -13.43
C ARG A 262 19.14 5.84 -13.95
N LEU A 263 18.82 6.15 -15.21
CA LEU A 263 17.60 5.66 -15.86
C LEU A 263 17.61 4.14 -16.00
N ALA A 264 16.45 3.52 -15.81
CA ALA A 264 16.24 2.12 -16.12
C ALA A 264 15.93 1.91 -17.61
N VAL A 265 15.90 0.64 -18.03
CA VAL A 265 15.28 0.24 -19.29
C VAL A 265 13.76 0.27 -19.11
N PRO A 266 12.98 0.89 -20.02
CA PRO A 266 11.52 0.76 -20.00
C PRO A 266 11.11 -0.69 -20.31
N VAL A 267 10.65 -1.43 -19.31
CA VAL A 267 10.15 -2.80 -19.46
C VAL A 267 8.65 -2.77 -19.70
N ARG A 268 8.18 -3.49 -20.72
CA ARG A 268 6.75 -3.73 -20.96
C ARG A 268 6.42 -5.17 -20.58
N LEU A 269 5.68 -5.35 -19.50
CA LEU A 269 5.16 -6.66 -19.12
C LEU A 269 3.92 -6.93 -19.99
N GLN A 270 3.93 -8.06 -20.71
CA GLN A 270 2.88 -8.36 -21.71
C GLN A 270 1.61 -8.99 -21.11
N GLY A 271 1.64 -9.47 -19.87
CA GLY A 271 0.49 -10.12 -19.25
C GLY A 271 0.57 -10.16 -17.73
N ALA A 272 -0.58 -10.43 -17.10
CA ALA A 272 -0.74 -10.47 -15.65
C ALA A 272 0.25 -11.44 -14.97
N GLN A 273 0.56 -12.56 -15.61
CA GLN A 273 1.55 -13.52 -15.13
C GLN A 273 2.96 -12.89 -15.01
N ALA A 274 3.40 -12.10 -16.00
CA ALA A 274 4.67 -11.39 -15.94
C ALA A 274 4.67 -10.31 -14.85
N THR A 275 3.53 -9.64 -14.64
CA THR A 275 3.31 -8.70 -13.52
C THR A 275 3.43 -9.39 -12.17
N ALA A 276 2.84 -10.58 -12.01
CA ALA A 276 2.93 -11.39 -10.78
C ALA A 276 4.36 -11.88 -10.51
N VAL A 277 5.11 -12.29 -11.55
CA VAL A 277 6.53 -12.67 -11.42
C VAL A 277 7.37 -11.49 -10.92
N SER A 278 7.17 -10.31 -11.51
CA SER A 278 7.92 -9.08 -11.20
C SER A 278 7.68 -8.55 -9.78
N HIS A 279 6.55 -8.90 -9.17
CA HIS A 279 6.21 -8.51 -7.79
C HIS A 279 6.62 -9.51 -6.72
N SER A 280 6.99 -10.72 -7.13
CA SER A 280 7.27 -11.82 -6.19
C SER A 280 8.49 -11.51 -5.31
N ALA A 281 8.56 -12.15 -4.14
CA ALA A 281 9.66 -12.01 -3.18
C ALA A 281 11.06 -12.31 -3.79
N LEU A 282 11.11 -13.00 -4.93
CA LEU A 282 12.36 -13.29 -5.66
C LEU A 282 12.85 -12.10 -6.50
N ALA A 283 11.97 -11.16 -6.88
CA ALA A 283 12.24 -10.10 -7.84
C ALA A 283 12.37 -8.70 -7.19
N ARG A 284 12.97 -8.62 -5.99
CA ARG A 284 13.04 -7.47 -5.04
C ARG A 284 13.41 -6.07 -5.60
N GLN A 285 13.73 -5.93 -6.89
CA GLN A 285 14.09 -4.68 -7.56
C GLN A 285 13.27 -4.37 -8.83
N ALA A 286 12.39 -5.26 -9.29
CA ALA A 286 11.63 -5.09 -10.55
C ALA A 286 10.31 -4.32 -10.37
N THR A 287 10.10 -3.67 -9.23
CA THR A 287 8.75 -3.34 -8.80
C THR A 287 8.08 -2.21 -9.61
N GLY A 288 8.82 -1.21 -10.10
CA GLY A 288 8.19 -0.03 -10.71
C GLY A 288 7.26 -0.32 -11.90
N TYR A 289 7.58 -1.34 -12.72
CA TYR A 289 6.84 -1.64 -13.96
C TYR A 289 5.43 -2.13 -13.72
N SER A 290 5.22 -2.88 -12.65
CA SER A 290 3.99 -3.60 -12.39
C SER A 290 2.98 -2.78 -11.57
N GLN A 291 3.40 -1.62 -11.05
CA GLN A 291 2.52 -0.69 -10.37
C GLN A 291 1.38 -0.18 -11.26
N ALA A 292 1.69 0.18 -12.51
CA ALA A 292 0.69 0.70 -13.45
C ALA A 292 -0.40 -0.34 -13.75
N ASP A 293 -0.05 -1.63 -13.72
CA ASP A 293 -1.01 -2.72 -13.94
C ASP A 293 -1.81 -3.06 -12.69
N LEU A 294 -1.25 -2.94 -11.49
CA LEU A 294 -1.94 -3.29 -10.24
C LEU A 294 -2.79 -2.15 -9.67
N ARG A 295 -2.39 -0.89 -9.87
CA ARG A 295 -3.07 0.28 -9.31
C ARG A 295 -4.58 0.32 -9.60
N PRO A 296 -5.09 0.02 -10.81
CA PRO A 296 -6.52 0.01 -11.09
C PRO A 296 -7.34 -1.00 -10.27
N HIS A 297 -6.67 -1.89 -9.52
CA HIS A 297 -7.29 -2.94 -8.72
C HIS A 297 -7.09 -2.74 -7.21
N ILE A 298 -6.57 -1.59 -6.76
CA ILE A 298 -6.22 -1.35 -5.36
C ILE A 298 -6.87 -0.08 -4.83
N VAL A 299 -7.50 -0.20 -3.66
CA VAL A 299 -7.96 0.91 -2.83
C VAL A 299 -7.21 0.85 -1.50
N SER A 300 -6.30 1.79 -1.27
CA SER A 300 -5.55 1.87 -0.01
C SER A 300 -6.37 2.58 1.07
N LEU A 301 -6.44 1.98 2.26
CA LEU A 301 -7.13 2.52 3.43
C LEU A 301 -6.11 2.76 4.56
N GLY A 302 -6.29 3.87 5.26
CA GLY A 302 -5.50 4.24 6.44
C GLY A 302 -6.03 3.60 7.72
N ASN A 303 -5.34 3.83 8.83
CA ASN A 303 -5.70 3.34 10.16
C ASN A 303 -6.95 4.02 10.76
N ASN A 304 -7.61 4.89 10.03
CA ASN A 304 -8.86 5.54 10.43
C ASN A 304 -10.02 5.20 9.47
N GLY A 305 -9.83 4.19 8.61
CA GLY A 305 -10.80 3.80 7.60
C GLY A 305 -10.96 4.77 6.43
N LEU A 306 -10.27 5.91 6.45
CA LEU A 306 -10.22 6.84 5.32
C LEU A 306 -9.31 6.30 4.22
N LEU A 307 -9.42 6.87 3.02
CA LEU A 307 -8.49 6.59 1.94
C LEU A 307 -7.08 7.07 2.32
N ARG A 308 -6.07 6.21 2.15
CA ARG A 308 -4.66 6.54 2.34
C ARG A 308 -4.09 6.97 1.00
N ASP A 309 -3.73 8.24 0.84
CA ASP A 309 -3.16 8.79 -0.38
C ASP A 309 -1.61 8.78 -0.40
N GLU A 310 -0.99 8.30 0.67
CA GLU A 310 0.46 8.14 0.82
C GLU A 310 0.98 6.79 0.32
N GLY A 311 2.30 6.78 0.08
CA GLY A 311 3.01 5.58 -0.33
C GLY A 311 2.62 5.11 -1.73
N ARG A 312 3.07 3.91 -2.07
CA ARG A 312 3.10 3.46 -3.46
C ARG A 312 1.73 3.30 -4.10
N PHE A 313 0.82 2.64 -3.40
CA PHE A 313 -0.55 2.46 -3.87
C PHE A 313 -1.51 3.46 -3.25
N GLY A 314 -1.02 4.64 -2.82
CA GLY A 314 -1.84 5.71 -2.30
C GLY A 314 -3.02 6.05 -3.22
N THR A 315 -4.20 6.16 -2.62
CA THR A 315 -5.50 6.37 -3.28
C THR A 315 -6.15 7.63 -2.70
N THR A 316 -6.50 8.60 -3.55
CA THR A 316 -7.31 9.77 -3.18
C THR A 316 -8.80 9.53 -3.47
N ARG A 317 -9.69 10.42 -3.00
CA ARG A 317 -11.13 10.39 -3.36
C ARG A 317 -11.34 10.48 -4.88
N GLU A 318 -10.57 11.34 -5.56
CA GLU A 318 -10.66 11.50 -7.01
C GLU A 318 -10.06 10.30 -7.76
N ASP A 319 -9.05 9.63 -7.20
CA ASP A 319 -8.53 8.38 -7.74
C ASP A 319 -9.59 7.27 -7.71
N VAL A 320 -10.32 7.12 -6.59
CA VAL A 320 -11.44 6.16 -6.50
C VAL A 320 -12.51 6.48 -7.54
N ARG A 321 -12.88 7.76 -7.67
CA ARG A 321 -13.83 8.21 -8.69
C ARG A 321 -13.37 7.86 -10.10
N ASN A 322 -12.10 8.12 -10.43
CA ASN A 322 -11.55 7.77 -11.74
C ASN A 322 -11.52 6.24 -11.96
N LEU A 323 -11.10 5.48 -10.95
CA LEU A 323 -11.03 4.02 -11.00
C LEU A 323 -12.41 3.44 -11.33
N LEU A 324 -13.46 3.82 -10.61
CA LEU A 324 -14.79 3.25 -10.80
C LEU A 324 -15.50 3.81 -12.05
N ARG A 325 -15.42 5.12 -12.31
CA ARG A 325 -16.16 5.75 -13.42
C ARG A 325 -15.47 5.62 -14.77
N LYS A 326 -14.15 5.36 -14.81
CA LYS A 326 -13.39 5.25 -16.07
C LYS A 326 -12.68 3.92 -16.21
N ASP A 327 -11.71 3.62 -15.33
CA ASP A 327 -10.76 2.53 -15.56
C ASP A 327 -11.47 1.16 -15.56
N LEU A 328 -12.32 0.94 -14.55
CA LEU A 328 -13.11 -0.28 -14.41
C LEU A 328 -14.11 -0.42 -15.56
N ARG A 329 -14.89 0.63 -15.87
CA ARG A 329 -15.84 0.64 -17.00
C ARG A 329 -15.17 0.42 -18.35
N ALA A 330 -13.96 0.93 -18.54
CA ALA A 330 -13.18 0.72 -19.76
C ALA A 330 -12.74 -0.75 -19.88
N THR A 331 -12.24 -1.33 -18.80
CA THR A 331 -11.78 -2.73 -18.74
C THR A 331 -12.93 -3.70 -19.02
N THR A 332 -14.11 -3.46 -18.47
CA THR A 332 -15.25 -4.36 -18.56
C THR A 332 -16.19 -4.08 -19.75
N ARG A 333 -15.82 -3.17 -20.66
CA ARG A 333 -16.72 -2.69 -21.73
C ARG A 333 -17.22 -3.82 -22.65
N GLY A 334 -16.35 -4.79 -22.94
CA GLY A 334 -16.67 -5.91 -23.84
C GLY A 334 -17.21 -7.16 -23.15
N TRP A 335 -17.40 -7.14 -21.83
CA TRP A 335 -17.79 -8.32 -21.06
C TRP A 335 -19.29 -8.56 -21.16
N LYS A 336 -19.69 -9.84 -21.17
CA LYS A 336 -21.11 -10.22 -21.21
C LYS A 336 -21.82 -9.86 -19.91
N LYS A 337 -21.14 -10.08 -18.79
CA LYS A 337 -21.60 -9.70 -17.45
C LYS A 337 -20.45 -9.02 -16.72
N LYS A 338 -20.70 -7.82 -16.20
CA LYS A 338 -19.65 -6.98 -15.61
C LYS A 338 -19.49 -7.33 -14.14
N ARG A 339 -18.81 -8.44 -13.85
CA ARG A 339 -18.62 -8.91 -12.47
C ARG A 339 -17.54 -8.10 -11.78
N VAL A 340 -17.91 -7.44 -10.70
CA VAL A 340 -17.00 -6.72 -9.81
C VAL A 340 -16.85 -7.54 -8.55
N LEU A 341 -15.62 -7.98 -8.27
CA LEU A 341 -15.27 -8.62 -7.01
C LEU A 341 -14.61 -7.61 -6.08
N LEU A 342 -15.24 -7.32 -4.95
CA LEU A 342 -14.59 -6.62 -3.86
C LEU A 342 -13.89 -7.63 -2.96
N PHE A 343 -12.57 -7.49 -2.84
CA PHE A 343 -11.74 -8.35 -2.02
C PHE A 343 -11.16 -7.58 -0.84
N ALA A 344 -11.43 -8.04 0.37
CA ALA A 344 -10.81 -7.54 1.59
C ALA A 344 -9.87 -8.62 2.14
N HIS A 345 -8.55 -8.36 2.11
CA HIS A 345 -7.57 -9.27 2.71
C HIS A 345 -7.65 -9.19 4.25
N GLY A 346 -7.01 -10.14 4.93
CA GLY A 346 -7.12 -10.28 6.40
C GLY A 346 -6.37 -9.27 7.27
N GLY A 347 -5.69 -8.26 6.73
CA GLY A 347 -4.78 -7.37 7.50
C GLY A 347 -3.55 -8.05 8.14
N LEU A 348 -3.41 -9.38 7.97
CA LEU A 348 -2.39 -10.17 8.66
C LEU A 348 -0.99 -10.03 8.04
N VAL A 349 -0.93 -9.83 6.72
CA VAL A 349 0.32 -9.89 5.96
C VAL A 349 0.90 -8.49 5.71
N PRO A 350 2.22 -8.37 5.48
CA PRO A 350 2.84 -7.13 5.03
C PRO A 350 2.21 -6.61 3.73
N GLU A 351 2.27 -5.29 3.51
CA GLU A 351 1.66 -4.62 2.35
C GLU A 351 2.14 -5.23 1.03
N GLN A 352 3.44 -5.55 0.94
CA GLN A 352 4.03 -6.18 -0.24
C GLN A 352 3.41 -7.54 -0.57
N THR A 353 3.07 -8.35 0.44
CA THR A 353 2.40 -9.63 0.28
C THR A 353 0.96 -9.43 -0.18
N ALA A 354 0.26 -8.43 0.37
CA ALA A 354 -1.09 -8.09 -0.06
C ALA A 354 -1.10 -7.64 -1.54
N ILE A 355 -0.11 -6.85 -1.98
CA ILE A 355 0.07 -6.44 -3.38
C ILE A 355 0.36 -7.64 -4.28
N GLN A 356 1.21 -8.58 -3.86
CA GLN A 356 1.42 -9.83 -4.61
C GLN A 356 0.11 -10.59 -4.79
N ARG A 357 -0.72 -10.66 -3.75
CA ARG A 357 -2.01 -11.36 -3.78
C ARG A 357 -2.97 -10.72 -4.78
N VAL A 358 -2.94 -9.38 -4.93
CA VAL A 358 -3.68 -8.69 -6.01
C VAL A 358 -3.20 -9.14 -7.39
N ALA A 359 -1.88 -9.27 -7.60
CA ALA A 359 -1.34 -9.73 -8.88
C ALA A 359 -1.82 -11.14 -9.25
N ASP A 360 -1.75 -12.07 -8.30
CA ASP A 360 -2.16 -13.47 -8.49
C ASP A 360 -3.69 -13.57 -8.72
N LEU A 361 -4.50 -12.81 -7.97
CA LEU A 361 -5.95 -12.77 -8.17
C LEU A 361 -6.33 -12.22 -9.54
N ARG A 362 -5.63 -11.19 -10.04
CA ARG A 362 -5.87 -10.64 -11.39
C ARG A 362 -5.61 -11.67 -12.48
N GLU A 363 -4.55 -12.47 -12.35
CA GLU A 363 -4.23 -13.55 -13.29
C GLU A 363 -5.37 -14.58 -13.34
N ALA A 364 -5.93 -14.95 -12.19
CA ALA A 364 -6.99 -15.94 -12.10
C ALA A 364 -8.38 -15.41 -12.55
N LEU A 365 -8.69 -14.13 -12.26
CA LEU A 365 -10.05 -13.60 -12.33
C LEU A 365 -10.37 -12.87 -13.64
N LEU A 366 -9.43 -12.08 -14.18
CA LEU A 366 -9.69 -11.27 -15.37
C LEU A 366 -10.06 -12.11 -16.61
N PRO A 367 -9.42 -13.27 -16.89
CA PRO A 367 -9.82 -14.13 -18.01
C PRO A 367 -11.24 -14.70 -17.88
N GLN A 368 -11.82 -14.66 -16.67
CA GLN A 368 -13.17 -15.15 -16.38
C GLN A 368 -14.22 -14.03 -16.37
N GLU A 369 -13.88 -12.83 -16.87
CA GLU A 369 -14.72 -11.62 -16.80
C GLU A 369 -15.08 -11.25 -15.35
N ILE A 370 -14.12 -11.39 -14.42
CA ILE A 370 -14.25 -10.96 -13.03
C ILE A 370 -13.18 -9.90 -12.74
N TYR A 371 -13.61 -8.69 -12.37
CA TYR A 371 -12.71 -7.58 -12.04
C TYR A 371 -12.43 -7.58 -10.53
N PRO A 372 -11.22 -7.95 -10.06
CA PRO A 372 -10.88 -7.82 -8.65
C PRO A 372 -10.57 -6.36 -8.30
N LEU A 373 -11.25 -5.84 -7.29
CA LEU A 373 -10.95 -4.58 -6.64
C LEU A 373 -10.65 -4.87 -5.16
N CYS A 374 -9.39 -4.69 -4.79
CA CYS A 374 -8.85 -5.12 -3.50
C CYS A 374 -8.68 -3.92 -2.55
N PHE A 375 -9.19 -4.04 -1.33
CA PHE A 375 -8.90 -3.11 -0.25
C PHE A 375 -7.57 -3.51 0.40
N ILE A 376 -6.60 -2.59 0.41
CA ILE A 376 -5.33 -2.74 1.11
C ILE A 376 -5.38 -1.90 2.38
N TRP A 377 -5.30 -2.53 3.54
CA TRP A 377 -5.54 -1.90 4.85
C TRP A 377 -4.71 -2.58 5.94
N LYS A 378 -4.41 -1.86 7.04
CA LYS A 378 -3.58 -2.27 8.20
C LYS A 378 -2.73 -3.52 7.92
N SER A 379 -1.56 -3.32 7.31
CA SER A 379 -0.64 -4.42 7.00
C SER A 379 0.27 -4.74 8.19
N ASP A 380 0.72 -5.99 8.32
CA ASP A 380 1.75 -6.48 9.26
C ASP A 380 1.31 -6.86 10.70
N PHE A 381 0.03 -7.22 10.90
CA PHE A 381 -0.43 -7.76 12.20
C PHE A 381 0.29 -9.06 12.58
N TRP A 382 0.62 -9.93 11.63
CA TRP A 382 1.29 -11.21 11.93
C TRP A 382 2.68 -11.04 12.53
N THR A 383 3.46 -10.07 12.03
CA THR A 383 4.78 -9.75 12.60
C THR A 383 4.65 -9.19 14.01
N THR A 384 3.69 -8.28 14.22
CA THR A 384 3.38 -7.72 15.55
C THR A 384 2.99 -8.83 16.53
N LEU A 385 2.10 -9.74 16.10
CA LEU A 385 1.67 -10.89 16.89
C LEU A 385 2.82 -11.86 17.18
N GLY A 386 3.64 -12.18 16.18
CA GLY A 386 4.79 -13.07 16.32
C GLY A 386 5.81 -12.54 17.31
N ASN A 387 6.08 -11.23 17.30
CA ASN A 387 6.95 -10.58 18.26
C ASN A 387 6.35 -10.64 19.68
N LEU A 388 5.06 -10.31 19.81
CA LEU A 388 4.36 -10.36 21.09
C LEU A 388 4.37 -11.77 21.70
N LEU A 389 4.09 -12.80 20.90
CA LEU A 389 4.13 -14.20 21.36
C LEU A 389 5.54 -14.62 21.80
N ARG A 390 6.59 -14.21 21.08
CA ARG A 390 7.98 -14.48 21.47
C ARG A 390 8.36 -13.78 22.78
N ASP A 391 7.96 -12.53 22.96
CA ASP A 391 8.22 -11.80 24.20
C ASP A 391 7.54 -12.44 25.41
N ALA A 392 6.34 -13.02 25.21
CA ALA A 392 5.62 -13.79 26.22
C ALA A 392 6.44 -15.00 26.68
N THR A 393 7.11 -15.67 25.74
CA THR A 393 7.96 -16.83 26.05
C THR A 393 9.26 -16.44 26.75
N LEU A 394 9.88 -15.32 26.38
CA LEU A 394 11.15 -14.87 26.98
C LEU A 394 11.00 -14.48 28.46
N ARG A 395 9.95 -13.74 28.81
CA ARG A 395 9.69 -13.36 30.22
C ARG A 395 9.35 -14.54 31.13
N ARG A 396 8.93 -15.66 30.55
CA ARG A 396 8.77 -16.93 31.27
C ARG A 396 10.12 -17.61 31.53
N SER A 397 11.12 -17.42 30.67
CA SER A 397 12.44 -18.04 30.86
C SER A 397 13.27 -17.40 31.99
N GLU A 398 13.00 -16.15 32.34
CA GLU A 398 13.63 -15.46 33.48
C GLU A 398 13.02 -15.83 34.85
N GLY A 399 11.93 -16.60 34.87
CA GLY A 399 11.30 -17.08 36.09
C GLY A 399 10.79 -18.51 35.96
N LEU A 400 11.52 -19.44 36.57
CA LEU A 400 11.22 -20.88 36.70
C LEU A 400 11.55 -21.75 35.47
N LEU A 401 12.83 -22.06 35.27
CA LEU A 401 13.23 -23.26 34.53
C LEU A 401 14.35 -23.99 35.26
N ASP A 402 14.02 -25.14 35.87
CA ASP A 402 14.94 -26.28 35.83
C ASP A 402 14.33 -27.69 36.10
N ARG A 403 13.01 -27.87 36.31
CA ARG A 403 12.50 -29.22 36.68
C ARG A 403 11.18 -29.75 36.08
N ALA A 404 10.77 -29.35 34.88
CA ALA A 404 9.56 -29.94 34.29
C ALA A 404 9.55 -29.95 32.75
N LYS A 405 10.58 -30.51 32.10
CA LYS A 405 10.73 -30.45 30.65
C LYS A 405 10.00 -31.53 29.83
N GLU A 406 9.32 -32.52 30.44
CA GLU A 406 8.63 -33.58 29.68
C GLU A 406 7.11 -33.73 29.91
N LEU A 407 6.50 -32.99 30.84
CA LEU A 407 5.06 -33.09 31.17
C LEU A 407 4.23 -31.83 30.82
N LEU A 408 4.83 -30.84 30.15
CA LEU A 408 4.29 -29.49 29.97
C LEU A 408 4.32 -29.04 28.50
N LEU A 409 3.72 -29.80 27.58
CA LEU A 409 3.44 -29.30 26.22
C LEU A 409 1.96 -28.86 26.09
N ASP A 410 1.00 -29.63 26.60
CA ASP A 410 -0.44 -29.31 26.48
C ASP A 410 -0.91 -28.11 27.32
N ARG A 411 -0.18 -27.71 28.36
CA ARG A 411 -0.50 -26.53 29.20
C ARG A 411 0.22 -25.25 28.77
N LEU A 412 1.02 -25.27 27.71
CA LEU A 412 1.76 -24.08 27.26
C LEU A 412 0.84 -23.03 26.68
N ASP A 413 -0.02 -23.41 25.74
CA ASP A 413 -0.94 -22.51 25.05
C ASP A 413 -1.92 -21.83 26.03
N ASP A 414 -2.40 -22.58 27.03
CA ASP A 414 -3.34 -22.08 28.05
C ASP A 414 -2.75 -20.97 28.94
N THR A 415 -1.41 -20.95 29.09
CA THR A 415 -0.69 -19.88 29.81
C THR A 415 -0.28 -18.73 28.91
N LEU A 416 -0.12 -18.98 27.61
CA LEU A 416 0.22 -17.97 26.61
C LEU A 416 -0.97 -17.06 26.30
N GLU A 417 -2.19 -17.59 26.24
CA GLU A 417 -3.40 -16.82 25.94
C GLU A 417 -3.63 -15.63 26.90
N PRO A 418 -3.65 -15.78 28.25
CA PRO A 418 -3.78 -14.63 29.15
C PRO A 418 -2.62 -13.65 29.07
N LEU A 419 -1.38 -14.14 28.90
CA LEU A 419 -0.19 -13.30 28.84
C LEU A 419 -0.17 -12.47 27.55
N ALA A 420 -0.46 -13.09 26.40
CA ALA A 420 -0.55 -12.41 25.11
C ALA A 420 -1.65 -11.34 25.11
N ARG A 421 -2.78 -11.63 25.78
CA ARG A 421 -3.84 -10.62 25.99
C ARG A 421 -3.32 -9.41 26.77
N VAL A 422 -2.63 -9.63 27.89
CA VAL A 422 -2.12 -8.56 28.78
C VAL A 422 -1.01 -7.74 28.12
N MET A 423 -0.17 -8.36 27.29
CA MET A 423 0.92 -7.68 26.59
C MET A 423 0.47 -6.86 25.36
N GLY A 424 -0.84 -6.63 25.20
CA GLY A 424 -1.38 -5.74 24.18
C GLY A 424 -2.02 -6.43 22.98
N GLY A 425 -2.07 -7.78 22.92
CA GLY A 425 -2.65 -8.50 21.79
C GLY A 425 -4.13 -8.16 21.56
N LYS A 426 -4.89 -7.98 22.65
CA LYS A 426 -6.28 -7.48 22.59
C LYS A 426 -6.35 -6.08 22.00
N ALA A 427 -5.49 -5.16 22.44
CA ALA A 427 -5.51 -3.78 21.99
C ALA A 427 -5.20 -3.67 20.49
N VAL A 428 -4.18 -4.41 20.02
CA VAL A 428 -3.82 -4.47 18.60
C VAL A 428 -4.96 -5.06 17.75
N TRP A 429 -5.65 -6.08 18.27
CA TRP A 429 -6.82 -6.69 17.63
C TRP A 429 -8.05 -5.76 17.62
N ASP A 430 -8.34 -5.06 18.72
CA ASP A 430 -9.42 -4.08 18.79
C ASP A 430 -9.20 -2.96 17.78
N GLU A 431 -7.99 -2.40 17.72
CA GLU A 431 -7.62 -1.39 16.73
C GLU A 431 -7.76 -1.96 15.29
N MET A 432 -7.41 -3.22 15.05
CA MET A 432 -7.63 -3.86 13.74
C MET A 432 -9.12 -3.88 13.38
N LYS A 433 -9.99 -4.29 14.32
CA LYS A 433 -11.44 -4.30 14.10
C LYS A 433 -12.00 -2.90 13.90
N GLU A 434 -11.56 -1.94 14.70
CA GLU A 434 -11.98 -0.54 14.59
C GLU A 434 -11.64 0.01 13.20
N ASN A 435 -10.40 -0.18 12.74
CA ASN A 435 -9.96 0.27 11.41
C ASN A 435 -10.77 -0.40 10.29
N ALA A 436 -11.08 -1.70 10.44
CA ALA A 436 -11.92 -2.45 9.51
C ALA A 436 -13.34 -1.85 9.41
N LEU A 437 -13.96 -1.55 10.55
CA LEU A 437 -15.32 -1.00 10.60
C LEU A 437 -15.34 0.44 10.05
N LEU A 438 -14.38 1.26 10.47
CA LEU A 438 -14.22 2.65 10.02
C LEU A 438 -14.04 2.76 8.50
N ALA A 439 -13.55 1.72 7.83
CA ALA A 439 -13.46 1.69 6.37
C ALA A 439 -14.79 2.06 5.70
N THR A 440 -15.92 1.73 6.34
CA THR A 440 -17.25 2.15 5.88
C THR A 440 -17.86 3.21 6.80
N THR A 441 -17.69 3.11 8.12
CA THR A 441 -18.46 3.91 9.08
C THR A 441 -17.82 5.24 9.44
N ALA A 442 -16.59 5.52 8.99
CA ALA A 442 -15.92 6.78 9.33
C ALA A 442 -16.72 7.98 8.83
N VAL A 443 -16.75 9.04 9.65
CA VAL A 443 -17.39 10.32 9.36
C VAL A 443 -16.41 11.46 9.60
N GLU A 444 -16.53 12.52 8.81
CA GLU A 444 -15.77 13.77 8.96
C GLU A 444 -16.74 14.93 9.14
N ARG A 445 -16.30 15.99 9.82
CA ARG A 445 -17.09 17.23 9.89
C ARG A 445 -16.91 18.02 8.61
N GLY A 446 -18.03 18.31 7.94
CA GLY A 446 -18.09 19.21 6.80
C GLY A 446 -17.85 20.67 7.21
N LEU A 447 -17.64 21.52 6.19
CA LEU A 447 -17.44 22.97 6.37
C LEU A 447 -18.67 23.68 6.96
N ASP A 448 -19.85 23.08 6.79
CA ASP A 448 -21.13 23.50 7.37
C ASP A 448 -21.35 23.00 8.81
N GLY A 449 -20.38 22.27 9.37
CA GLY A 449 -20.45 21.68 10.71
C GLY A 449 -21.22 20.36 10.79
N GLY A 450 -21.80 19.88 9.67
CA GLY A 450 -22.49 18.60 9.58
C GLY A 450 -21.53 17.41 9.58
N LEU A 451 -22.01 16.22 9.96
CA LEU A 451 -21.24 14.97 9.81
C LEU A 451 -21.48 14.39 8.41
N GLN A 452 -20.41 14.13 7.68
CA GLN A 452 -20.43 13.51 6.36
C GLN A 452 -19.73 12.16 6.38
N GLU A 453 -20.27 11.20 5.62
CA GLU A 453 -19.63 9.91 5.35
C GLU A 453 -18.23 10.09 4.74
N ALA A 454 -17.22 9.46 5.34
CA ALA A 454 -15.82 9.63 4.99
C ALA A 454 -15.09 8.29 4.73
N GLY A 455 -15.65 7.16 5.19
CA GLY A 455 -15.07 5.83 4.99
C GLY A 455 -14.72 5.53 3.53
N GLY A 456 -13.50 5.06 3.28
CA GLY A 456 -13.01 4.79 1.92
C GLY A 456 -13.77 3.66 1.21
N ALA A 457 -14.14 2.59 1.94
CA ALA A 457 -14.97 1.52 1.40
C ALA A 457 -16.43 1.96 1.18
N ALA A 458 -16.95 2.88 2.00
CA ALA A 458 -18.27 3.47 1.76
C ALA A 458 -18.30 4.23 0.43
N GLN A 459 -17.28 5.06 0.15
CA GLN A 459 -17.16 5.77 -1.12
C GLN A 459 -17.15 4.82 -2.34
N VAL A 460 -16.44 3.70 -2.23
CA VAL A 460 -16.44 2.65 -3.27
C VAL A 460 -17.85 2.05 -3.42
N ALA A 461 -18.51 1.71 -2.31
CA ALA A 461 -19.88 1.16 -2.34
C ALA A 461 -20.87 2.11 -3.01
N ARG A 462 -20.82 3.42 -2.68
CA ARG A 462 -21.69 4.45 -3.29
C ARG A 462 -21.51 4.52 -4.80
N LEU A 463 -20.27 4.62 -5.28
CA LEU A 463 -19.97 4.71 -6.71
C LEU A 463 -20.33 3.43 -7.47
N LEU A 464 -20.22 2.26 -6.83
CA LEU A 464 -20.70 1.00 -7.41
C LEU A 464 -22.23 0.96 -7.46
N GLY A 465 -22.92 1.41 -6.41
CA GLY A 465 -24.38 1.55 -6.40
C GLY A 465 -24.90 2.45 -7.51
N GLU A 466 -24.23 3.60 -7.75
CA GLU A 466 -24.50 4.48 -8.90
C GLU A 466 -24.34 3.73 -10.22
N TRP A 467 -23.27 2.96 -10.40
CA TRP A 467 -23.07 2.24 -11.65
C TRP A 467 -24.08 1.10 -11.85
N MET A 468 -24.43 0.37 -10.79
CA MET A 468 -25.43 -0.70 -10.86
C MET A 468 -26.83 -0.17 -11.18
N SER A 469 -27.17 1.06 -10.77
CA SER A 469 -28.44 1.67 -11.14
C SER A 469 -28.47 2.15 -12.60
N GLU A 470 -27.31 2.52 -13.15
CA GLU A 470 -27.15 2.87 -14.57
C GLU A 470 -27.06 1.65 -15.49
N ASP A 471 -26.52 0.54 -15.00
CA ASP A 471 -26.16 -0.63 -15.80
C ASP A 471 -26.51 -1.95 -15.08
N PRO A 472 -27.65 -2.57 -15.42
CA PRO A 472 -28.12 -3.80 -14.78
C PRO A 472 -27.26 -5.03 -15.12
N SER A 473 -26.29 -4.93 -16.04
CA SER A 473 -25.34 -6.01 -16.32
C SER A 473 -24.20 -6.12 -15.29
N VAL A 474 -24.09 -5.14 -14.38
CA VAL A 474 -23.11 -5.12 -13.30
C VAL A 474 -23.53 -6.07 -12.20
N GLU A 475 -22.61 -6.97 -11.83
CA GLU A 475 -22.84 -7.99 -10.80
C GLU A 475 -21.80 -7.82 -9.69
N LEU A 476 -22.25 -7.64 -8.45
CA LEU A 476 -21.36 -7.42 -7.31
C LEU A 476 -21.11 -8.71 -6.54
N HIS A 477 -19.84 -8.99 -6.26
CA HIS A 477 -19.39 -10.11 -5.45
C HIS A 477 -18.46 -9.61 -4.34
N LEU A 478 -18.54 -10.24 -3.17
CA LEU A 478 -17.73 -9.92 -2.00
C LEU A 478 -16.91 -11.14 -1.59
N VAL A 479 -15.62 -10.95 -1.34
CA VAL A 479 -14.74 -11.96 -0.73
C VAL A 479 -13.96 -11.34 0.43
N GLY A 480 -14.11 -11.92 1.61
CA GLY A 480 -13.39 -11.48 2.82
C GLY A 480 -12.57 -12.61 3.41
N HIS A 481 -11.26 -12.42 3.56
CA HIS A 481 -10.39 -13.36 4.28
C HIS A 481 -10.11 -12.86 5.68
N SER A 482 -10.20 -13.72 6.70
CA SER A 482 -9.89 -13.37 8.09
C SER A 482 -10.53 -12.06 8.53
N ALA A 483 -9.79 -11.04 8.99
CA ALA A 483 -10.36 -9.76 9.41
C ALA A 483 -11.03 -8.96 8.28
N GLY A 484 -10.79 -9.32 7.01
CA GLY A 484 -11.50 -8.78 5.86
C GLY A 484 -13.01 -9.03 5.91
N SER A 485 -13.47 -10.07 6.60
CA SER A 485 -14.91 -10.27 6.86
C SER A 485 -15.50 -9.19 7.77
N ILE A 486 -14.68 -8.58 8.64
CA ILE A 486 -15.09 -7.48 9.53
C ILE A 486 -15.18 -6.19 8.72
N LEU A 487 -14.22 -5.94 7.82
CA LEU A 487 -14.24 -4.78 6.91
C LEU A 487 -15.50 -4.78 6.02
N LEU A 488 -15.84 -5.95 5.47
CA LEU A 488 -16.99 -6.11 4.60
C LEU A 488 -18.34 -6.10 5.34
N ALA A 489 -18.36 -6.23 6.67
CA ALA A 489 -19.61 -6.28 7.45
C ALA A 489 -20.46 -5.00 7.32
N PRO A 490 -19.97 -3.79 7.67
CA PRO A 490 -20.74 -2.56 7.46
C PRO A 490 -20.95 -2.26 5.97
N MET A 491 -20.01 -2.64 5.11
CA MET A 491 -20.13 -2.44 3.66
C MET A 491 -21.30 -3.23 3.08
N LEU A 492 -21.49 -4.49 3.49
CA LEU A 492 -22.63 -5.31 3.05
C LEU A 492 -23.96 -4.72 3.53
N GLN A 493 -24.02 -4.24 4.78
CA GLN A 493 -25.21 -3.57 5.30
C GLN A 493 -25.55 -2.31 4.50
N LEU A 494 -24.53 -1.50 4.20
CA LEU A 494 -24.65 -0.30 3.38
C LEU A 494 -25.15 -0.61 1.97
N LEU A 495 -24.62 -1.66 1.33
CA LEU A 495 -24.99 -2.07 -0.02
C LEU A 495 -26.45 -2.57 -0.07
N THR A 496 -26.82 -3.47 0.82
CA THR A 496 -28.07 -4.26 0.68
C THR A 496 -29.29 -3.64 1.34
N THR A 497 -29.11 -2.79 2.34
CA THR A 497 -30.24 -2.21 3.08
C THR A 497 -30.98 -1.18 2.23
N ARG A 498 -32.31 -1.30 2.15
CA ARG A 498 -33.20 -0.30 1.54
C ARG A 498 -33.67 0.67 2.63
N GLY A 499 -33.25 1.93 2.57
CA GLY A 499 -33.53 2.91 3.63
C GLY A 499 -32.41 2.98 4.68
N GLN A 500 -32.73 3.45 5.89
CA GLN A 500 -31.74 3.53 6.98
C GLN A 500 -31.39 2.14 7.54
N VAL A 501 -30.10 1.91 7.80
CA VAL A 501 -29.61 0.71 8.46
C VAL A 501 -30.05 0.70 9.93
N ALA A 502 -30.84 -0.30 10.31
CA ALA A 502 -31.47 -0.35 11.64
C ALA A 502 -30.53 -0.79 12.77
N MET A 503 -29.54 -1.64 12.47
CA MET A 503 -28.69 -2.30 13.46
C MET A 503 -27.30 -2.64 12.92
N GLY A 504 -26.42 -3.15 13.76
CA GLY A 504 -25.05 -3.52 13.38
C GLY A 504 -24.13 -2.32 13.17
N PRO A 505 -22.93 -2.53 12.62
CA PRO A 505 -21.89 -1.52 12.57
C PRO A 505 -22.24 -0.31 11.69
N ALA A 506 -23.05 -0.48 10.65
CA ALA A 506 -23.47 0.63 9.78
C ALA A 506 -24.78 1.31 10.24
N ARG A 507 -25.23 1.07 11.48
CA ARG A 507 -26.49 1.63 12.00
C ARG A 507 -26.59 3.14 11.80
N GLY A 508 -27.74 3.59 11.29
CA GLY A 508 -28.03 5.00 11.02
C GLY A 508 -27.55 5.49 9.66
N MET A 509 -26.69 4.74 8.97
CA MET A 509 -26.31 5.07 7.59
C MET A 509 -27.49 4.83 6.63
N GLN A 510 -27.58 5.65 5.58
CA GLN A 510 -28.53 5.45 4.49
C GLN A 510 -28.04 4.33 3.57
N GLY A 511 -28.72 3.19 3.56
CA GLY A 511 -28.43 2.07 2.67
C GLY A 511 -28.70 2.39 1.20
N ILE A 512 -27.97 1.69 0.31
CA ILE A 512 -27.99 1.84 -1.15
C ILE A 512 -29.13 1.01 -1.75
N GLY A 513 -29.40 -0.19 -1.21
CA GLY A 513 -30.50 -1.06 -1.61
C GLY A 513 -30.24 -1.88 -2.87
N VAL A 514 -28.98 -2.22 -3.16
CA VAL A 514 -28.58 -3.10 -4.27
C VAL A 514 -28.40 -4.55 -3.81
N ASP A 515 -28.66 -5.49 -4.71
CA ASP A 515 -28.44 -6.91 -4.45
C ASP A 515 -26.98 -7.32 -4.70
N VAL A 516 -26.46 -8.24 -3.90
CA VAL A 516 -25.12 -8.81 -4.00
C VAL A 516 -25.23 -10.26 -4.48
N ALA A 517 -24.60 -10.58 -5.61
CA ALA A 517 -24.74 -11.90 -6.22
C ALA A 517 -24.04 -13.01 -5.43
N SER A 518 -22.89 -12.71 -4.81
CA SER A 518 -22.31 -13.67 -3.87
C SER A 518 -21.42 -13.07 -2.80
N VAL A 519 -21.41 -13.69 -1.62
CA VAL A 519 -20.47 -13.45 -0.54
C VAL A 519 -19.72 -14.74 -0.24
N ASN A 520 -18.39 -14.72 -0.28
CA ASN A 520 -17.56 -15.87 0.12
C ASN A 520 -16.56 -15.43 1.19
N LEU A 521 -16.61 -16.06 2.36
CA LEU A 521 -15.76 -15.70 3.49
C LEU A 521 -14.74 -16.82 3.74
N TRP A 522 -13.46 -16.48 3.72
CA TRP A 522 -12.35 -17.41 3.96
C TRP A 522 -11.82 -17.25 5.37
N ALA A 523 -11.87 -18.32 6.18
CA ALA A 523 -11.52 -18.32 7.60
C ALA A 523 -11.93 -17.02 8.33
N PRO A 524 -13.19 -16.59 8.24
CA PRO A 524 -13.58 -15.25 8.71
C PRO A 524 -13.35 -15.07 10.21
N ALA A 525 -12.58 -14.05 10.57
CA ALA A 525 -12.25 -13.75 11.97
C ALA A 525 -13.33 -12.88 12.65
N ILE A 526 -14.55 -12.91 12.12
CA ILE A 526 -15.71 -12.17 12.62
C ILE A 526 -16.42 -12.95 13.73
N THR A 527 -16.84 -12.25 14.78
CA THR A 527 -17.66 -12.87 15.83
C THR A 527 -19.00 -13.32 15.27
N VAL A 528 -19.59 -14.37 15.86
CA VAL A 528 -20.94 -14.83 15.51
C VAL A 528 -21.95 -13.70 15.64
N ASP A 529 -21.87 -12.91 16.71
CA ASP A 529 -22.74 -11.75 16.94
C ASP A 529 -22.66 -10.72 15.80
N LEU A 530 -21.46 -10.29 15.41
CA LEU A 530 -21.31 -9.30 14.34
C LEU A 530 -21.76 -9.86 12.97
N PHE A 531 -21.54 -11.15 12.70
CA PHE A 531 -22.05 -11.80 11.50
C PHE A 531 -23.58 -11.82 11.46
N LEU A 532 -24.22 -12.15 12.58
CA LEU A 532 -25.68 -12.18 12.68
C LEU A 532 -26.30 -10.79 12.55
N GLN A 533 -25.59 -9.74 12.96
CA GLN A 533 -26.06 -8.36 12.78
C GLN A 533 -25.86 -7.86 11.34
N ALA A 534 -24.76 -8.23 10.68
CA ALA A 534 -24.35 -7.63 9.40
C ALA A 534 -24.65 -8.47 8.16
N TYR A 535 -24.45 -9.79 8.22
CA TYR A 535 -24.57 -10.69 7.07
C TYR A 535 -25.90 -11.45 7.06
N ALA A 536 -26.31 -12.00 8.20
CA ALA A 536 -27.51 -12.85 8.27
C ALA A 536 -28.77 -12.17 7.71
N PRO A 537 -29.08 -10.89 7.99
CA PRO A 537 -30.29 -10.26 7.47
C PRO A 537 -30.32 -10.20 5.95
N ALA A 538 -29.19 -9.90 5.31
CA ALA A 538 -29.08 -9.83 3.85
C ALA A 538 -29.20 -11.22 3.19
N ILE A 539 -28.68 -12.26 3.84
CA ILE A 539 -28.79 -13.65 3.39
C ILE A 539 -30.24 -14.15 3.56
N GLU A 540 -30.89 -13.83 4.69
CA GLU A 540 -32.28 -14.21 4.96
C GLU A 540 -33.25 -13.52 3.99
N ALA A 541 -33.03 -12.23 3.71
CA ALA A 541 -33.81 -11.44 2.77
C ALA A 541 -33.53 -11.76 1.30
N ARG A 542 -32.52 -12.59 1.00
CA ARG A 542 -32.01 -12.88 -0.36
C ARG A 542 -31.50 -11.64 -1.12
N SER A 543 -31.16 -10.57 -0.40
CA SER A 543 -30.34 -9.48 -0.94
C SER A 543 -28.89 -9.95 -1.19
N VAL A 544 -28.48 -11.05 -0.58
CA VAL A 544 -27.34 -11.87 -1.00
C VAL A 544 -27.87 -13.16 -1.62
N ASP A 545 -27.61 -13.39 -2.90
CA ASP A 545 -28.10 -14.59 -3.60
C ASP A 545 -27.35 -15.87 -3.19
N ARG A 546 -26.01 -15.81 -3.14
CA ARG A 546 -25.17 -16.97 -2.76
C ARG A 546 -24.17 -16.61 -1.66
N ALA A 547 -24.26 -17.24 -0.50
CA ALA A 547 -23.28 -17.06 0.59
C ALA A 547 -22.48 -18.34 0.86
N CYS A 548 -21.21 -18.23 1.25
CA CYS A 548 -20.36 -19.36 1.64
C CYS A 548 -19.37 -19.01 2.75
N LEU A 549 -19.19 -19.94 3.68
CA LEU A 549 -18.09 -19.97 4.62
C LEU A 549 -17.09 -21.03 4.20
N PHE A 550 -15.81 -20.69 4.22
CA PHE A 550 -14.70 -21.62 4.16
C PHE A 550 -14.02 -21.60 5.53
N THR A 551 -14.04 -22.72 6.24
CA THR A 551 -13.47 -22.85 7.60
C THR A 551 -12.45 -23.98 7.59
N LEU A 552 -11.45 -23.95 8.47
CA LEU A 552 -10.69 -25.17 8.73
C LEU A 552 -11.58 -26.17 9.50
N SER A 553 -11.25 -27.45 9.38
CA SER A 553 -11.74 -28.46 10.34
C SER A 553 -11.16 -28.18 11.72
N ASP A 554 -11.89 -28.56 12.78
CA ASP A 554 -11.41 -28.36 14.16
C ASP A 554 -10.04 -29.03 14.38
N LYS A 555 -9.83 -30.20 13.77
CA LYS A 555 -8.53 -30.86 13.73
C LYS A 555 -7.45 -29.98 13.08
N ALA A 556 -7.71 -29.43 11.90
CA ALA A 556 -6.75 -28.58 11.20
C ALA A 556 -6.46 -27.27 11.97
N GLU A 557 -7.46 -26.68 12.64
CA GLU A 557 -7.26 -25.51 13.52
C GLU A 557 -6.34 -25.84 14.71
N ASN A 558 -6.45 -27.04 15.29
CA ASN A 558 -5.58 -27.49 16.39
C ASN A 558 -4.19 -27.98 15.92
N ASP A 559 -4.04 -28.36 14.64
CA ASP A 559 -2.76 -28.73 14.03
C ASP A 559 -2.00 -27.49 13.46
N ASP A 560 -2.63 -26.31 13.42
CA ASP A 560 -2.05 -25.05 12.95
C ASP A 560 -1.21 -24.34 14.03
N HIS A 561 -0.53 -23.24 13.69
CA HIS A 561 0.26 -22.48 14.66
C HIS A 561 0.33 -20.97 14.39
N CYS A 562 0.55 -20.18 15.44
CA CYS A 562 0.97 -18.78 15.34
C CYS A 562 2.47 -18.64 15.62
N ALA A 563 3.24 -18.28 14.59
CA ALA A 563 4.71 -18.11 14.64
C ALA A 563 5.51 -19.32 15.17
N GLY A 564 4.90 -20.51 15.23
CA GLY A 564 5.47 -21.70 15.88
C GLY A 564 5.56 -21.61 17.41
N VAL A 565 4.84 -20.65 18.01
CA VAL A 565 4.85 -20.39 19.46
C VAL A 565 3.53 -20.82 20.10
N TYR A 566 2.41 -20.44 19.51
CA TYR A 566 1.07 -20.90 19.89
C TYR A 566 0.68 -22.03 18.94
N HIS A 567 0.36 -23.21 19.45
CA HIS A 567 0.21 -24.44 18.66
C HIS A 567 -1.24 -24.74 18.29
N LYS A 568 -1.99 -23.66 18.03
CA LYS A 568 -3.30 -23.68 17.39
C LYS A 568 -3.37 -22.51 16.42
N SER A 569 -4.45 -22.47 15.66
CA SER A 569 -4.68 -21.41 14.70
C SER A 569 -4.85 -20.03 15.33
N LEU A 570 -4.75 -19.02 14.46
CA LEU A 570 -5.02 -17.64 14.84
C LEU A 570 -6.45 -17.45 15.35
N LEU A 571 -7.45 -18.18 14.80
CA LEU A 571 -8.83 -18.02 15.24
C LEU A 571 -9.04 -18.52 16.68
N TYR A 572 -8.34 -19.59 17.09
CA TYR A 572 -8.31 -20.00 18.49
C TYR A 572 -7.72 -18.92 19.39
N LEU A 573 -6.60 -18.32 18.99
CA LEU A 573 -5.98 -17.25 19.78
C LEU A 573 -6.91 -16.03 19.90
N ILE A 574 -7.58 -15.66 18.81
CA ILE A 574 -8.54 -14.55 18.81
C ILE A 574 -9.73 -14.87 19.72
N ALA A 575 -10.35 -16.04 19.54
CA ALA A 575 -11.51 -16.48 20.32
C ALA A 575 -11.19 -16.56 21.81
N HIS A 576 -10.04 -17.13 22.17
CA HIS A 576 -9.67 -17.35 23.56
C HIS A 576 -9.06 -16.13 24.25
N ALA A 577 -8.32 -15.28 23.52
CA ALA A 577 -7.47 -14.28 24.16
C ALA A 577 -7.71 -12.85 23.69
N PHE A 578 -8.06 -12.58 22.43
CA PHE A 578 -8.08 -11.20 21.91
C PHE A 578 -9.46 -10.58 21.78
N GLU A 579 -10.53 -11.38 21.83
CA GLU A 579 -11.88 -10.84 21.83
C GLU A 579 -12.30 -10.21 23.18
N ALA A 580 -13.43 -9.51 23.21
CA ALA A 580 -13.91 -8.83 24.41
C ALA A 580 -13.97 -9.78 25.62
N GLN A 581 -14.54 -10.97 25.41
CA GLN A 581 -14.62 -12.04 26.40
C GLN A 581 -13.55 -13.10 26.09
N ALA A 582 -12.52 -13.13 26.94
CA ALA A 582 -11.52 -14.19 26.88
C ALA A 582 -12.11 -15.52 27.41
N ARG A 583 -11.47 -16.62 27.04
CA ARG A 583 -11.82 -17.94 27.54
C ARG A 583 -11.72 -17.97 29.06
N SER A 584 -12.73 -18.57 29.70
CA SER A 584 -12.71 -18.85 31.14
C SER A 584 -12.85 -20.35 31.39
N TRP A 585 -11.93 -20.90 32.19
CA TRP A 585 -12.00 -22.29 32.64
C TRP A 585 -13.01 -22.50 33.76
N ILE A 586 -13.44 -21.42 34.42
CA ILE A 586 -14.34 -21.43 35.57
C ILE A 586 -15.78 -21.18 35.12
N ASP A 587 -15.99 -20.17 34.27
CA ASP A 587 -17.30 -19.92 33.68
C ASP A 587 -17.50 -20.85 32.48
N ARG A 588 -18.31 -21.90 32.67
CA ARG A 588 -18.64 -22.88 31.61
C ARG A 588 -19.15 -22.22 30.33
N ARG A 589 -19.80 -21.05 30.42
CA ARG A 589 -20.33 -20.31 29.25
C ARG A 589 -19.23 -19.70 28.38
N LEU A 590 -18.05 -19.46 28.96
CA LEU A 590 -16.90 -18.85 28.29
C LEU A 590 -15.78 -19.87 28.05
N ARG A 591 -16.04 -21.17 28.21
CA ARG A 591 -15.02 -22.22 28.11
C ARG A 591 -14.41 -22.35 26.71
N GLN A 592 -15.11 -21.86 25.68
CA GLN A 592 -14.62 -21.81 24.30
C GLN A 592 -14.22 -20.40 23.85
N GLY A 593 -14.20 -19.43 24.77
CA GLY A 593 -13.95 -18.02 24.44
C GLY A 593 -15.09 -17.38 23.66
N THR A 594 -14.79 -16.33 22.92
CA THR A 594 -15.75 -15.63 22.06
C THR A 594 -16.01 -16.43 20.78
N PRO A 595 -17.26 -16.75 20.44
CA PRO A 595 -17.60 -17.50 19.22
C PRO A 595 -17.25 -16.76 17.93
N ILE A 596 -16.48 -17.39 17.05
CA ILE A 596 -16.02 -16.87 15.76
C ILE A 596 -16.59 -17.71 14.61
N VAL A 597 -17.19 -17.07 13.60
CA VAL A 597 -17.84 -17.77 12.47
C VAL A 597 -16.86 -18.59 11.62
N GLY A 598 -15.59 -18.19 11.58
CA GLY A 598 -14.56 -18.89 10.82
C GLY A 598 -14.15 -20.24 11.39
N MET A 599 -14.57 -20.60 12.60
CA MET A 599 -14.25 -21.88 13.21
C MET A 599 -15.41 -22.85 13.03
N ALA A 600 -15.15 -24.00 12.38
CA ALA A 600 -16.18 -24.99 12.08
C ALA A 600 -16.99 -25.43 13.31
N ARG A 601 -16.34 -25.49 14.48
CA ARG A 601 -16.99 -25.87 15.74
C ARG A 601 -18.19 -24.98 16.11
N PHE A 602 -18.13 -23.68 15.85
CA PHE A 602 -19.22 -22.74 16.17
C PHE A 602 -20.29 -22.69 15.07
N VAL A 603 -19.94 -23.13 13.85
CA VAL A 603 -20.91 -23.28 12.74
C VAL A 603 -21.70 -24.58 12.89
N GLU A 604 -21.01 -25.68 13.22
CA GLU A 604 -21.61 -26.99 13.42
C GLU A 604 -22.30 -27.10 14.79
N ALA A 605 -21.72 -26.49 15.83
CA ALA A 605 -22.22 -26.43 17.21
C ALA A 605 -22.81 -27.77 17.69
N LYS A 606 -22.03 -28.85 17.52
CA LYS A 606 -22.45 -30.23 17.85
C LYS A 606 -22.57 -30.43 19.35
N GLU A 607 -21.64 -29.86 20.12
CA GLU A 607 -21.62 -29.91 21.58
C GLU A 607 -22.38 -28.73 22.18
N VAL A 608 -22.98 -28.91 23.36
CA VAL A 608 -23.74 -27.86 24.05
C VAL A 608 -22.85 -26.66 24.40
N GLU A 609 -21.57 -26.91 24.70
CA GLU A 609 -20.59 -25.89 25.02
C GLU A 609 -20.22 -25.00 23.82
N ASP A 610 -20.49 -25.45 22.59
CA ASP A 610 -20.23 -24.70 21.35
C ASP A 610 -21.47 -23.91 20.88
N GLN A 611 -22.64 -24.08 21.53
CA GLN A 611 -23.91 -23.43 21.18
C GLN A 611 -23.98 -21.99 21.69
N ALA A 612 -23.33 -21.10 20.95
CA ALA A 612 -23.31 -19.65 21.19
C ALA A 612 -24.70 -18.98 21.03
N LEU A 613 -24.89 -17.79 21.61
CA LEU A 613 -26.07 -16.98 21.31
C LEU A 613 -26.19 -16.75 19.78
N GLY A 614 -27.34 -17.14 19.21
CA GLY A 614 -27.61 -17.03 17.78
C GLY A 614 -27.10 -18.19 16.91
N TYR A 615 -26.54 -19.27 17.51
CA TYR A 615 -26.14 -20.47 16.77
C TYR A 615 -27.30 -21.11 15.99
N GLU A 616 -28.54 -21.02 16.51
CA GLU A 616 -29.73 -21.56 15.86
C GLU A 616 -29.98 -20.90 14.50
N THR A 617 -29.82 -19.58 14.43
CA THR A 617 -29.95 -18.80 13.19
C THR A 617 -28.86 -19.23 12.20
N LEU A 618 -27.61 -19.34 12.66
CA LEU A 618 -26.50 -19.77 11.82
C LEU A 618 -26.71 -21.19 11.26
N ARG A 619 -27.11 -22.14 12.12
CA ARG A 619 -27.42 -23.52 11.72
C ARG A 619 -28.62 -23.58 10.78
N LYS A 620 -29.65 -22.76 11.00
CA LYS A 620 -30.80 -22.66 10.09
C LYS A 620 -30.36 -22.20 8.71
N LEU A 621 -29.52 -21.16 8.61
CA LEU A 621 -29.00 -20.69 7.32
C LEU A 621 -28.23 -21.77 6.56
N VAL A 622 -27.40 -22.55 7.25
CA VAL A 622 -26.64 -23.66 6.66
C VAL A 622 -27.57 -24.80 6.22
N ARG A 623 -28.47 -25.23 7.11
CA ARG A 623 -29.41 -26.32 6.84
C ARG A 623 -30.36 -26.00 5.69
N ASP A 624 -30.84 -24.77 5.60
CA ASP A 624 -31.74 -24.30 4.55
C ASP A 624 -31.00 -24.06 3.22
N GLY A 625 -29.68 -24.28 3.17
CA GLY A 625 -28.84 -24.09 1.97
C GLY A 625 -28.61 -22.61 1.62
N ARG A 626 -29.00 -21.67 2.49
CA ARG A 626 -28.79 -20.22 2.27
C ARG A 626 -27.34 -19.80 2.53
N LEU A 627 -26.63 -20.55 3.37
CA LEU A 627 -25.22 -20.36 3.67
C LEU A 627 -24.46 -21.67 3.40
N GLY A 628 -23.67 -21.72 2.34
CA GLY A 628 -22.77 -22.84 2.10
C GLY A 628 -21.69 -22.91 3.17
N HIS A 629 -21.25 -24.12 3.53
CA HIS A 629 -20.16 -24.35 4.46
C HIS A 629 -19.19 -25.37 3.87
N VAL A 630 -17.95 -24.94 3.62
CA VAL A 630 -16.85 -25.75 3.11
C VAL A 630 -15.81 -25.88 4.21
N GLN A 631 -15.60 -27.10 4.68
CA GLN A 631 -14.63 -27.42 5.73
C GLN A 631 -13.34 -27.94 5.09
N SER A 632 -12.24 -27.23 5.31
CA SER A 632 -10.93 -27.52 4.74
C SER A 632 -10.04 -28.28 5.72
N PRO A 633 -9.19 -29.22 5.24
CA PRO A 633 -9.11 -29.73 3.88
C PRO A 633 -10.31 -30.61 3.46
N THR A 634 -10.74 -30.48 2.21
CA THR A 634 -11.85 -31.27 1.65
C THR A 634 -11.32 -32.59 1.08
N ALA A 635 -11.76 -33.72 1.65
CA ALA A 635 -11.34 -35.03 1.17
C ALA A 635 -12.01 -35.43 -0.16
N GLY A 636 -11.22 -35.87 -1.14
CA GLY A 636 -11.70 -36.50 -2.38
C GLY A 636 -12.41 -35.56 -3.38
N LYS A 637 -12.38 -34.24 -3.17
CA LYS A 637 -12.96 -33.26 -4.09
C LYS A 637 -11.93 -32.86 -5.16
N PRO A 638 -12.30 -32.82 -6.45
CA PRO A 638 -11.39 -32.37 -7.49
C PRO A 638 -11.09 -30.87 -7.33
N GLU A 639 -9.86 -30.48 -7.62
CA GLU A 639 -9.46 -29.07 -7.64
C GLU A 639 -10.33 -28.31 -8.66
N GLY A 640 -11.07 -27.30 -8.19
CA GLY A 640 -11.98 -26.50 -9.01
C GLY A 640 -13.46 -26.76 -8.81
N ALA A 641 -13.84 -27.75 -8.00
CA ALA A 641 -15.22 -27.86 -7.51
C ALA A 641 -15.59 -26.65 -6.62
N ALA A 642 -16.85 -26.22 -6.66
CA ALA A 642 -17.36 -25.07 -5.89
C ALA A 642 -17.35 -25.28 -4.36
N ASP A 643 -17.05 -26.50 -3.93
CA ASP A 643 -16.98 -26.98 -2.54
C ASP A 643 -15.62 -27.62 -2.20
N ALA A 644 -14.55 -27.27 -2.94
CA ALA A 644 -13.19 -27.74 -2.68
C ALA A 644 -12.34 -26.66 -1.97
N ALA A 645 -11.57 -27.10 -0.97
CA ALA A 645 -10.56 -26.29 -0.29
C ALA A 645 -9.49 -27.21 0.32
N ASN A 646 -8.21 -26.87 0.18
CA ASN A 646 -7.09 -27.68 0.65
C ASN A 646 -6.18 -26.93 1.65
N ALA A 647 -6.61 -25.76 2.13
CA ALA A 647 -5.91 -25.02 3.17
C ALA A 647 -5.83 -25.85 4.47
N THR A 648 -4.63 -25.92 5.05
CA THR A 648 -4.37 -26.57 6.34
C THR A 648 -4.04 -25.59 7.45
N SER A 649 -3.93 -24.30 7.14
CA SER A 649 -3.64 -23.22 8.08
C SER A 649 -4.54 -22.02 7.82
N HIS A 650 -4.73 -21.18 8.84
CA HIS A 650 -5.61 -20.00 8.77
C HIS A 650 -5.22 -19.04 7.64
N GLY A 651 -3.92 -18.76 7.53
CA GLY A 651 -3.34 -17.96 6.46
C GLY A 651 -3.15 -18.72 5.14
N GLY A 652 -3.62 -19.96 5.03
CA GLY A 652 -3.43 -20.80 3.84
C GLY A 652 -4.52 -20.64 2.79
N PHE A 653 -5.68 -20.08 3.12
CA PHE A 653 -6.82 -19.98 2.21
C PHE A 653 -6.59 -19.05 1.01
N ASP A 654 -5.86 -17.96 1.19
CA ASP A 654 -5.54 -17.02 0.11
C ASP A 654 -4.38 -17.51 -0.79
N ASP A 655 -3.62 -18.51 -0.32
CA ASP A 655 -2.59 -19.23 -1.08
C ASP A 655 -3.12 -20.56 -1.67
N ASP A 656 -4.35 -20.97 -1.33
CA ASP A 656 -4.94 -22.25 -1.74
C ASP A 656 -5.66 -22.14 -3.11
N ARG A 657 -5.11 -22.85 -4.10
CA ARG A 657 -5.68 -22.94 -5.45
C ARG A 657 -7.10 -23.51 -5.45
N ALA A 658 -7.38 -24.49 -4.59
CA ALA A 658 -8.70 -25.09 -4.51
C ALA A 658 -9.75 -24.06 -4.04
N THR A 659 -9.45 -23.33 -2.96
CA THR A 659 -10.29 -22.24 -2.43
C THR A 659 -10.57 -21.15 -3.46
N ILE A 660 -9.54 -20.69 -4.20
CA ILE A 660 -9.73 -19.64 -5.22
C ILE A 660 -10.58 -20.15 -6.39
N LYS A 661 -10.31 -21.35 -6.90
CA LYS A 661 -11.14 -21.92 -7.99
C LYS A 661 -12.57 -22.20 -7.55
N ALA A 662 -12.77 -22.67 -6.31
CA ALA A 662 -14.10 -22.82 -5.72
C ALA A 662 -14.82 -21.48 -5.68
N THR A 663 -14.13 -20.42 -5.24
CA THR A 663 -14.68 -19.06 -5.22
C THR A 663 -15.05 -18.57 -6.61
N ILE A 664 -14.21 -18.82 -7.63
CA ILE A 664 -14.54 -18.50 -9.03
C ILE A 664 -15.79 -19.28 -9.49
N ALA A 665 -15.86 -20.58 -9.23
CA ALA A 665 -17.02 -21.39 -9.58
C ALA A 665 -18.31 -20.83 -8.98
N ARG A 666 -18.26 -20.40 -7.71
CA ARG A 666 -19.39 -19.79 -6.98
C ARG A 666 -19.77 -18.41 -7.50
N ILE A 667 -18.78 -17.57 -7.86
CA ILE A 667 -19.02 -16.28 -8.52
C ILE A 667 -19.75 -16.51 -9.84
N LEU A 668 -19.28 -17.47 -10.65
CA LEU A 668 -19.88 -17.82 -11.94
C LEU A 668 -21.22 -18.58 -11.81
N GLY A 669 -21.62 -19.01 -10.61
CA GLY A 669 -22.84 -19.80 -10.40
C GLY A 669 -22.76 -21.23 -10.95
N THR A 670 -21.55 -21.78 -11.03
CA THR A 670 -21.26 -23.12 -11.58
C THR A 670 -20.83 -24.10 -10.50
N ARG A 671 -20.97 -25.41 -10.75
CA ARG A 671 -20.51 -26.46 -9.83
C ARG A 671 -18.99 -26.64 -9.82
N SER A 672 -18.34 -26.22 -10.90
CA SER A 672 -16.89 -26.28 -11.04
C SER A 672 -16.40 -25.25 -12.05
N ALA A 673 -15.20 -24.70 -11.85
CA ALA A 673 -14.56 -23.80 -12.79
C ALA A 673 -13.20 -24.37 -13.25
N PRO A 674 -13.04 -24.74 -14.54
CA PRO A 674 -11.79 -25.28 -15.08
C PRO A 674 -10.79 -24.16 -15.38
N VAL A 675 -10.45 -23.34 -14.37
CA VAL A 675 -9.49 -22.24 -14.52
C VAL A 675 -8.07 -22.79 -14.35
N GLN A 676 -7.16 -22.36 -15.21
CA GLN A 676 -5.73 -22.64 -15.06
C GLN A 676 -4.99 -21.34 -14.75
N PHE A 677 -4.25 -21.33 -13.64
CA PHE A 677 -3.36 -20.25 -13.22
C PHE A 677 -2.34 -20.80 -12.21
N GLU A 678 -1.25 -20.06 -12.04
CA GLU A 678 -0.26 -20.32 -11.00
C GLU A 678 -0.46 -19.37 -9.83
N ILE A 679 -0.33 -19.88 -8.60
CA ILE A 679 -0.27 -19.04 -7.39
C ILE A 679 1.15 -19.12 -6.87
N ARG A 680 1.78 -17.96 -6.65
CA ARG A 680 3.05 -17.93 -5.93
C ARG A 680 2.77 -17.88 -4.44
N ARG A 681 3.39 -18.80 -3.70
CA ARG A 681 3.34 -18.77 -2.24
C ARG A 681 3.91 -17.45 -1.73
N SER A 682 3.27 -16.90 -0.71
CA SER A 682 3.80 -15.77 0.03
C SER A 682 5.18 -16.07 0.63
N GLU A 683 5.94 -15.05 1.01
CA GLU A 683 7.23 -15.23 1.68
C GLU A 683 7.07 -16.06 2.97
N ALA A 684 6.01 -15.78 3.74
CA ALA A 684 5.61 -16.58 4.90
C ALA A 684 5.31 -18.05 4.52
N GLY A 685 4.53 -18.28 3.46
CA GLY A 685 4.20 -19.64 3.01
C GLY A 685 5.40 -20.42 2.44
N LEU A 686 6.45 -19.74 1.97
CA LEU A 686 7.73 -20.36 1.59
C LEU A 686 8.58 -20.69 2.82
N GLU A 687 8.59 -19.82 3.83
CA GLU A 687 9.29 -20.06 5.10
C GLU A 687 8.69 -21.25 5.85
N ASP A 688 7.36 -21.30 5.97
CA ASP A 688 6.65 -22.42 6.61
C ASP A 688 6.92 -23.74 5.87
N ARG A 689 6.89 -23.73 4.53
CA ARG A 689 7.26 -24.91 3.73
C ARG A 689 8.69 -25.35 4.00
N ARG A 690 9.63 -24.41 4.10
CA ARG A 690 11.03 -24.71 4.42
C ARG A 690 11.14 -25.34 5.79
N ARG A 691 10.44 -24.81 6.80
CA ARG A 691 10.40 -25.37 8.16
C ARG A 691 9.77 -26.76 8.20
N MET A 692 8.66 -26.98 7.48
CA MET A 692 8.02 -28.29 7.36
C MET A 692 8.96 -29.32 6.71
N LEU A 693 9.62 -28.95 5.61
CA LEU A 693 10.60 -29.81 4.95
C LEU A 693 11.80 -30.09 5.86
N GLN A 694 12.30 -29.09 6.60
CA GLN A 694 13.34 -29.29 7.60
C GLN A 694 12.90 -30.27 8.68
N ARG A 695 11.71 -30.08 9.27
CA ARG A 695 11.17 -31.03 10.26
C ARG A 695 11.10 -32.44 9.69
N ALA A 696 10.52 -32.62 8.50
CA ALA A 696 10.42 -33.91 7.85
C ALA A 696 11.78 -34.57 7.55
N LEU A 697 12.79 -33.79 7.15
CA LEU A 697 14.15 -34.26 6.88
C LEU A 697 14.93 -34.60 8.15
N PHE A 698 14.64 -33.94 9.28
CA PHE A 698 15.31 -34.17 10.56
C PHE A 698 14.54 -35.10 11.52
N THR A 699 13.41 -35.67 11.10
CA THR A 699 12.64 -36.69 11.84
C THR A 699 12.68 -38.08 11.19
N GLU A 700 13.74 -38.45 10.46
CA GLU A 700 14.04 -39.88 10.30
C GLU A 700 14.57 -40.43 11.63
N PRO A 701 13.99 -41.52 12.17
CA PRO A 701 14.50 -42.13 13.37
C PRO A 701 15.85 -42.80 13.06
N LEU A 702 16.87 -42.45 13.86
CA LEU A 702 18.01 -43.34 14.14
C LEU A 702 17.45 -44.66 14.68
N SER A 703 17.13 -45.58 13.78
CA SER A 703 16.83 -46.97 14.09
C SER A 703 17.43 -47.85 13.00
N ARG A 704 18.68 -48.27 13.26
CA ARG A 704 19.33 -49.55 12.95
C ARG A 704 20.84 -49.33 12.91
N GLU A 705 21.52 -49.53 14.04
CA GLU A 705 22.15 -50.79 14.44
C GLU A 705 22.29 -50.85 15.96
#